data_AF-A0A6N7P9L2-F1
#
_entry.id   AF-A0A6N7P9L2-F1
#
_cell.length_a   1.000
_cell.length_b   1.000
_cell.length_c   1.000
_cell.angle_alpha   90.00
_cell.angle_beta   90.00
_cell.angle_gamma   90.00
#
_symmetry.space_group_name_H-M   'P 1'
#
loop_
_entity.id
_entity.type
_entity.pdbx_description
1 polymer ?
#
loop_
_entity_poly.entity_id
_entity_poly.type
_entity_poly.pdbx_seq_one_letter_code
_entity_poly.pdbx_strand_id
1 'polypeptide(L)'
;MNIKLILICGLLICKVASAATPPKRYTLASPNGKLQFNVLIDDSITYSVSLKDQMVIAPSVISMTLENQVLGKSADIQKIREKKSRDQIKPLYGKEAALNNAFNELLIDFQGQYAITFRAYNDGLAYRFITHIADTIKVMAERADFNLPGTPQVIFPETDNFTAWEVPYVTYNKLALIPDGKKAITPTLFAYPESGLKVVIAESDLFDYPGMYVLKDNGKMTGLWSHYPLKTVMGSWGDFVSVVKERSGFIAKTYGERSFPWRVIIATDDDKTLLNNQLIYKLATPSKISNTSWIKPGKAAWEWWHDALLPGAAIPSGMPNRNTALYNYYVDFAAENHFEYLMIDAGWSDNYNLLKVNPKLDVRGVIQRAASKHVGVFLWCVASTLMKDLEGQLDFLKSIGAAGIKVDFIDRDDQLAIQWFEQIARAAAKRNLMVNFHGCSKPTGLQRTYPNIVNYEAVRGAECSKWDYSANPDHHLLIPFIRMLAGPMDYTPGSMRNSSKETFKPVDPGLPSTQGTRCHELAMFVIFDQPLAMLCDSPVEYEKYPDVLKFLSAVPTVFDETRVLDAQVGAYALMAKRYQNKWFVGAMTNWNERTLQLDFSFLPAGKNYQVNLYTDAGSTNASDYHYQTMSVNSQTKIKLPLAKGGGAVAYINIE
;
A
#
# COMPACT_ATOMS: atom_id res chain seq x y z
N MET A 1 21.34 67.23 -68.98
CA MET A 1 21.40 67.04 -67.51
C MET A 1 19.96 67.01 -66.98
N ASN A 2 19.66 66.10 -66.05
CA ASN A 2 18.41 65.94 -65.28
C ASN A 2 17.37 64.88 -65.70
N ILE A 3 17.76 63.65 -65.33
CA ILE A 3 17.08 62.54 -64.64
C ILE A 3 15.60 62.72 -64.20
N LYS A 4 14.80 61.74 -64.65
CA LYS A 4 13.59 61.06 -64.11
C LYS A 4 13.02 61.48 -62.74
N LEU A 5 11.69 61.56 -62.68
CA LEU A 5 10.89 61.28 -61.46
C LEU A 5 9.61 60.50 -61.82
N ILE A 6 9.55 59.22 -61.44
CA ILE A 6 8.35 58.38 -61.37
C ILE A 6 8.19 58.08 -59.87
N LEU A 7 7.08 58.50 -59.26
CA LEU A 7 6.77 58.19 -57.86
C LEU A 7 5.65 57.15 -57.81
N ILE A 8 6.00 55.97 -57.31
CA ILE A 8 5.15 54.78 -57.12
C ILE A 8 4.47 54.88 -55.75
N CYS A 9 3.15 54.64 -55.72
CA CYS A 9 2.37 54.43 -54.49
C CYS A 9 2.80 53.11 -53.82
N GLY A 10 3.43 53.19 -52.64
CA GLY A 10 3.71 52.05 -51.78
C GLY A 10 2.63 51.87 -50.72
N LEU A 11 1.83 50.81 -50.82
CA LEU A 11 0.98 50.30 -49.73
C LEU A 11 1.88 49.83 -48.57
N LEU A 12 1.81 50.51 -47.41
CA LEU A 12 2.29 49.97 -46.14
C LEU A 12 1.22 49.00 -45.58
N ILE A 13 1.40 47.71 -45.81
CA ILE A 13 0.72 46.66 -45.06
C ILE A 13 1.56 46.42 -43.79
N CYS A 14 1.23 47.13 -42.71
CA CYS A 14 1.74 46.78 -41.37
C CYS A 14 1.08 45.46 -40.95
N LYS A 15 1.80 44.34 -41.10
CA LYS A 15 1.50 43.10 -40.38
C LYS A 15 1.69 43.38 -38.89
N VAL A 16 0.59 43.54 -38.16
CA VAL A 16 0.57 43.47 -36.70
C VAL A 16 0.90 42.01 -36.34
N ALA A 17 2.18 41.72 -36.13
CA ALA A 17 2.58 40.48 -35.50
C ALA A 17 2.08 40.54 -34.06
N SER A 18 1.01 39.81 -33.75
CA SER A 18 0.58 39.57 -32.37
C SER A 18 1.76 38.92 -31.65
N ALA A 19 2.44 39.68 -30.79
CA ALA A 19 3.50 39.16 -29.94
C ALA A 19 2.85 38.15 -28.97
N ALA A 20 2.98 36.86 -29.25
CA ALA A 20 2.58 35.82 -28.31
C ALA A 20 3.37 36.03 -27.01
N THR A 21 2.66 36.07 -25.89
CA THR A 21 3.29 36.25 -24.58
C THR A 21 4.16 35.03 -24.31
N PRO A 22 5.45 35.18 -23.96
CA PRO A 22 6.33 34.03 -23.77
C PRO A 22 5.79 33.14 -22.65
N PRO A 23 5.90 31.81 -22.78
CA PRO A 23 5.30 30.89 -21.82
C PRO A 23 6.03 31.00 -20.47
N LYS A 24 5.25 30.94 -19.38
CA LYS A 24 5.77 31.13 -18.02
C LYS A 24 6.36 29.82 -17.50
N ARG A 25 7.58 29.88 -16.95
CA ARG A 25 8.33 28.70 -16.48
C ARG A 25 8.66 28.82 -14.99
N TYR A 26 8.46 27.73 -14.26
CA TYR A 26 8.78 27.62 -12.86
C TYR A 26 9.53 26.33 -12.58
N THR A 27 10.51 26.39 -11.68
CA THR A 27 11.32 25.24 -11.30
C THR A 27 11.23 25.05 -9.79
N LEU A 28 11.02 23.82 -9.35
CA LEU A 28 10.95 23.46 -7.94
C LEU A 28 11.84 22.24 -7.67
N ALA A 29 12.96 22.47 -6.99
CA ALA A 29 13.88 21.40 -6.59
C ALA A 29 13.56 20.84 -5.20
N SER A 30 13.89 19.57 -4.96
CA SER A 30 13.86 18.93 -3.64
C SER A 30 14.88 19.56 -2.68
N PRO A 31 14.76 19.35 -1.35
CA PRO A 31 15.73 19.86 -0.38
C PRO A 31 17.20 19.51 -0.66
N ASN A 32 17.48 18.33 -1.26
CA ASN A 32 18.83 17.91 -1.65
C ASN A 32 19.20 18.25 -3.12
N GLY A 33 18.31 18.93 -3.85
CA GLY A 33 18.50 19.32 -5.24
C GLY A 33 18.45 18.19 -6.27
N LYS A 34 18.28 16.92 -5.87
CA LYS A 34 18.34 15.78 -6.79
C LYS A 34 17.07 15.61 -7.62
N LEU A 35 15.90 15.91 -7.07
CA LEU A 35 14.63 15.81 -7.78
C LEU A 35 14.12 17.19 -8.11
N GLN A 36 13.57 17.39 -9.31
CA GLN A 36 13.11 18.69 -9.75
C GLN A 36 11.83 18.60 -10.59
N PHE A 37 10.86 19.45 -10.28
CA PHE A 37 9.75 19.79 -11.16
C PHE A 37 10.14 20.96 -12.06
N ASN A 38 9.76 20.89 -13.32
CA ASN A 38 9.71 22.05 -14.21
C ASN A 38 8.28 22.21 -14.71
N VAL A 39 7.64 23.33 -14.37
CA VAL A 39 6.25 23.64 -14.72
C VAL A 39 6.25 24.72 -15.79
N LEU A 40 5.54 24.47 -16.88
CA LEU A 40 5.37 25.38 -18.01
C LEU A 40 3.88 25.70 -18.15
N ILE A 41 3.55 27.00 -18.12
CA ILE A 41 2.20 27.52 -18.25
C ILE A 41 2.11 28.32 -19.55
N ASP A 42 1.30 27.80 -20.46
CA ASP A 42 1.01 28.36 -21.79
C ASP A 42 -0.49 28.11 -22.09
N ASP A 43 -0.87 27.79 -23.33
CA ASP A 43 -2.20 27.28 -23.69
C ASP A 43 -2.65 26.07 -22.84
N SER A 44 -1.70 25.31 -22.29
CA SER A 44 -1.93 24.25 -21.31
C SER A 44 -0.89 24.30 -20.19
N ILE A 45 -1.23 23.75 -19.03
CA ILE A 45 -0.26 23.51 -17.96
C ILE A 45 0.43 22.18 -18.22
N THR A 46 1.75 22.22 -18.35
CA THR A 46 2.60 21.03 -18.47
C THR A 46 3.65 20.98 -17.38
N TYR A 47 4.07 19.76 -17.02
CA TYR A 47 5.18 19.55 -16.11
C TYR A 47 6.17 18.52 -16.67
N SER A 48 7.42 18.60 -16.24
CA SER A 48 8.42 17.54 -16.39
C SER A 48 9.13 17.30 -15.06
N VAL A 49 9.73 16.11 -14.93
CA VAL A 49 10.47 15.71 -13.73
C VAL A 49 11.86 15.24 -14.13
N SER A 50 12.87 15.64 -13.37
CA SER A 50 14.22 15.08 -13.45
C SER A 50 14.72 14.53 -12.11
N LEU A 51 15.57 13.50 -12.18
CA LEU A 51 16.40 12.99 -11.10
C LEU A 51 17.87 13.15 -11.50
N LYS A 52 18.66 13.91 -10.75
CA LYS A 52 20.09 14.19 -11.03
C LYS A 52 20.31 14.61 -12.49
N ASP A 53 19.52 15.59 -12.95
CA ASP A 53 19.49 16.13 -14.31
C ASP A 53 19.02 15.16 -15.42
N GLN A 54 18.81 13.87 -15.11
CA GLN A 54 18.18 12.93 -16.04
C GLN A 54 16.65 13.12 -16.01
N MET A 55 16.05 13.39 -17.17
CA MET A 55 14.59 13.49 -17.30
C MET A 55 13.96 12.12 -17.10
N VAL A 56 12.99 12.04 -16.18
CA VAL A 56 12.26 10.81 -15.83
C VAL A 56 10.77 10.90 -16.16
N ILE A 57 10.23 12.12 -16.26
CA ILE A 57 8.94 12.42 -16.88
C ILE A 57 9.15 13.57 -17.87
N ALA A 58 8.91 13.30 -19.15
CA ALA A 58 8.90 14.29 -20.21
C ALA A 58 7.68 15.24 -20.08
N PRO A 59 7.66 16.39 -20.77
CA PRO A 59 6.55 17.34 -20.68
C PRO A 59 5.18 16.65 -20.80
N SER A 60 4.40 16.74 -19.72
CA SER A 60 3.13 16.03 -19.54
C SER A 60 2.04 17.01 -19.12
N VAL A 61 0.86 16.90 -19.73
CA VAL A 61 -0.25 17.83 -19.53
C VAL A 61 -1.06 17.44 -18.29
N ILE A 62 -1.50 18.43 -17.53
CA ILE A 62 -2.44 18.28 -16.44
C ILE A 62 -3.63 19.22 -16.60
N SER A 63 -4.84 18.71 -16.42
CA SER A 63 -6.06 19.52 -16.44
C SER A 63 -7.22 18.84 -15.71
N MET A 64 -8.23 19.62 -15.35
CA MET A 64 -9.47 19.10 -14.77
C MET A 64 -10.66 19.75 -15.45
N THR A 65 -11.52 18.94 -16.04
CA THR A 65 -12.73 19.40 -16.73
C THR A 65 -13.90 19.36 -15.76
N LEU A 66 -14.42 20.52 -15.42
CA LEU A 66 -15.68 20.69 -14.70
C LEU A 66 -16.83 20.85 -15.71
N GLU A 67 -18.08 20.79 -15.25
CA GLU A 67 -19.27 20.95 -16.10
C GLU A 67 -19.26 22.30 -16.87
N ASN A 68 -18.73 23.37 -16.27
CA ASN A 68 -18.78 24.73 -16.81
C ASN A 68 -17.42 25.33 -17.20
N GLN A 69 -16.30 24.66 -16.89
CA GLN A 69 -14.95 25.18 -17.18
C GLN A 69 -13.88 24.08 -17.23
N VAL A 70 -12.74 24.37 -17.85
CA VAL A 70 -11.56 23.47 -17.88
C VAL A 70 -10.41 24.12 -17.12
N LEU A 71 -10.08 23.60 -15.94
CA LEU A 71 -8.93 24.03 -15.15
C LEU A 71 -7.64 23.58 -15.85
N GLY A 72 -6.69 24.50 -16.06
CA GLY A 72 -5.41 24.23 -16.70
C GLY A 72 -5.36 24.46 -18.21
N LYS A 73 -6.44 24.96 -18.82
CA LYS A 73 -6.46 25.46 -20.22
C LYS A 73 -6.41 26.98 -20.22
N SER A 74 -5.52 27.56 -21.04
CA SER A 74 -5.32 29.02 -21.17
C SER A 74 -5.24 29.70 -19.79
N ALA A 75 -4.40 29.14 -18.92
CA ALA A 75 -4.43 29.40 -17.49
C ALA A 75 -3.71 30.70 -17.13
N ASP A 76 -4.47 31.69 -16.65
CA ASP A 76 -3.91 32.96 -16.19
C ASP A 76 -3.55 32.91 -14.70
N ILE A 77 -2.28 33.14 -14.39
CA ILE A 77 -1.77 33.16 -13.02
C ILE A 77 -2.29 34.39 -12.27
N GLN A 78 -2.94 34.17 -11.13
CA GLN A 78 -3.35 35.21 -10.20
C GLN A 78 -2.25 35.49 -9.16
N LYS A 79 -1.69 34.44 -8.56
CA LYS A 79 -0.71 34.58 -7.47
C LYS A 79 0.16 33.34 -7.35
N ILE A 80 1.41 33.54 -6.92
CA ILE A 80 2.36 32.46 -6.65
C ILE A 80 2.80 32.56 -5.19
N ARG A 81 2.93 31.41 -4.55
CA ARG A 81 3.47 31.27 -3.20
C ARG A 81 4.47 30.12 -3.18
N GLU A 82 5.58 30.34 -2.49
CA GLU A 82 6.55 29.29 -2.20
C GLU A 82 6.60 29.03 -0.70
N LYS A 83 6.80 27.77 -0.34
CA LYS A 83 6.96 27.34 1.05
C LYS A 83 8.06 26.30 1.15
N LYS A 84 8.80 26.34 2.26
CA LYS A 84 9.72 25.27 2.67
C LYS A 84 9.26 24.72 4.00
N SER A 85 9.24 23.41 4.15
CA SER A 85 8.93 22.71 5.39
C SER A 85 10.10 21.83 5.77
N ARG A 86 10.46 21.77 7.06
CA ARG A 86 11.51 20.90 7.61
C ARG A 86 11.06 20.24 8.91
N ASP A 87 9.75 19.98 9.01
CA ASP A 87 9.13 19.41 10.20
C ASP A 87 9.27 17.88 10.24
N GLN A 88 8.84 17.28 11.35
CA GLN A 88 8.73 15.83 11.50
C GLN A 88 7.26 15.41 11.63
N ILE A 89 6.94 14.22 11.12
CA ILE A 89 5.67 13.53 11.37
C ILE A 89 5.96 12.36 12.30
N LYS A 90 5.23 12.24 13.41
CA LYS A 90 5.29 11.07 14.29
C LYS A 90 4.10 10.17 13.99
N PRO A 91 4.26 9.09 13.20
CA PRO A 91 3.18 8.16 12.96
C PRO A 91 2.82 7.42 14.26
N LEU A 92 1.57 7.00 14.41
CA LEU A 92 1.16 6.22 15.60
C LEU A 92 1.84 4.85 15.64
N TYR A 93 1.99 4.25 14.47
CA TYR A 93 2.67 2.99 14.21
C TYR A 93 3.28 3.02 12.82
N GLY A 94 4.17 2.07 12.56
CA GLY A 94 4.81 1.90 11.26
C GLY A 94 6.23 1.41 11.43
N LYS A 95 7.07 1.76 10.48
CA LYS A 95 8.47 1.30 10.40
C LYS A 95 9.51 2.33 10.86
N GLU A 96 9.05 3.47 11.36
CA GLU A 96 9.87 4.59 11.86
C GLU A 96 9.10 5.32 12.98
N ALA A 97 9.75 5.69 14.08
CA ALA A 97 9.14 6.49 15.14
C ALA A 97 8.94 7.97 14.74
N ALA A 98 9.72 8.46 13.78
CA ALA A 98 9.62 9.82 13.25
C ALA A 98 10.02 9.87 11.77
N LEU A 99 9.18 10.50 10.95
CA LEU A 99 9.40 10.72 9.52
C LEU A 99 9.89 12.14 9.29
N ASN A 100 10.95 12.29 8.51
CA ASN A 100 11.36 13.59 7.99
C ASN A 100 10.34 14.09 6.96
N ASN A 101 9.67 15.22 7.25
CA ASN A 101 8.70 15.87 6.38
C ASN A 101 9.30 17.12 5.72
N ALA A 102 10.52 16.97 5.19
CA ALA A 102 11.23 18.02 4.47
C ALA A 102 10.80 18.10 3.00
N PHE A 103 10.24 19.23 2.59
CA PHE A 103 9.89 19.52 1.19
C PHE A 103 10.02 21.00 0.86
N ASN A 104 10.12 21.29 -0.44
CA ASN A 104 9.86 22.61 -1.00
C ASN A 104 8.52 22.54 -1.75
N GLU A 105 7.74 23.63 -1.73
CA GLU A 105 6.38 23.72 -2.28
C GLU A 105 6.24 24.96 -3.14
N LEU A 106 5.53 24.81 -4.26
CA LEU A 106 5.11 25.87 -5.16
C LEU A 106 3.58 25.79 -5.30
N LEU A 107 2.88 26.83 -4.87
CA LEU A 107 1.43 26.99 -4.99
C LEU A 107 1.14 28.11 -5.98
N ILE A 108 0.44 27.78 -7.06
CA ILE A 108 0.06 28.72 -8.11
C ILE A 108 -1.46 28.83 -8.11
N ASP A 109 -1.97 30.00 -7.74
CA ASP A 109 -3.38 30.34 -7.93
C ASP A 109 -3.60 30.88 -9.34
N PHE A 110 -4.71 30.50 -9.93
CA PHE A 110 -5.13 30.91 -11.27
C PHE A 110 -6.45 31.67 -11.20
N GLN A 111 -6.69 32.50 -12.21
CA GLN A 111 -8.04 32.96 -12.52
C GLN A 111 -8.95 31.74 -12.76
N GLY A 112 -10.22 31.83 -12.37
CA GLY A 112 -11.16 30.69 -12.46
C GLY A 112 -11.36 29.90 -11.17
N GLN A 113 -10.98 30.48 -10.01
CA GLN A 113 -11.22 29.92 -8.67
C GLN A 113 -10.56 28.55 -8.44
N TYR A 114 -9.30 28.40 -8.89
CA TYR A 114 -8.54 27.19 -8.64
C TYR A 114 -7.05 27.47 -8.47
N ALA A 115 -6.34 26.51 -7.89
CA ALA A 115 -4.91 26.52 -7.73
C ALA A 115 -4.32 25.13 -7.99
N ILE A 116 -3.01 25.09 -8.26
CA ILE A 116 -2.24 23.84 -8.29
C ILE A 116 -1.08 23.97 -7.31
N THR A 117 -0.96 22.98 -6.43
CA THR A 117 0.18 22.87 -5.52
C THR A 117 1.13 21.79 -6.03
N PHE A 118 2.42 22.09 -6.09
CA PHE A 118 3.51 21.16 -6.34
C PHE A 118 4.37 21.04 -5.09
N ARG A 119 4.80 19.82 -4.74
CA ARG A 119 5.75 19.54 -3.66
C ARG A 119 6.90 18.67 -4.17
N ALA A 120 8.12 19.06 -3.81
CA ALA A 120 9.33 18.29 -4.07
C ALA A 120 9.93 17.81 -2.74
N TYR A 121 9.91 16.49 -2.53
CA TYR A 121 10.60 15.80 -1.44
C TYR A 121 11.88 15.16 -2.00
N ASN A 122 12.78 14.73 -1.12
CA ASN A 122 13.93 13.91 -1.56
C ASN A 122 13.51 12.51 -2.03
N ASP A 123 12.32 12.06 -1.62
CA ASP A 123 11.81 10.70 -1.89
C ASP A 123 10.85 10.65 -3.09
N GLY A 124 10.57 11.79 -3.71
CA GLY A 124 9.63 11.91 -4.82
C GLY A 124 8.98 13.29 -4.89
N LEU A 125 8.10 13.47 -5.86
CA LEU A 125 7.38 14.71 -6.07
C LEU A 125 5.89 14.45 -6.22
N ALA A 126 5.08 15.47 -5.94
CA ALA A 126 3.63 15.37 -6.07
C ALA A 126 2.99 16.69 -6.45
N TYR A 127 1.83 16.63 -7.12
CA TYR A 127 0.98 17.79 -7.35
C TYR A 127 -0.49 17.49 -7.04
N ARG A 128 -1.29 18.53 -6.81
CA ARG A 128 -2.75 18.42 -6.72
C ARG A 128 -3.46 19.69 -7.14
N PHE A 129 -4.70 19.53 -7.61
CA PHE A 129 -5.64 20.64 -7.81
C PHE A 129 -6.27 21.05 -6.47
N ILE A 130 -6.58 22.33 -6.36
CA ILE A 130 -7.39 22.93 -5.29
C ILE A 130 -8.43 23.81 -5.99
N THR A 131 -9.68 23.75 -5.56
CA THR A 131 -10.74 24.63 -6.06
C THR A 131 -11.30 25.48 -4.93
N HIS A 132 -11.68 26.71 -5.27
CA HIS A 132 -12.22 27.72 -4.37
C HIS A 132 -13.66 28.09 -4.75
N ILE A 133 -14.48 27.07 -5.03
CA ILE A 133 -15.83 27.22 -5.56
C ILE A 133 -16.81 26.87 -4.45
N ALA A 134 -17.63 27.82 -4.00
CA ALA A 134 -18.52 27.62 -2.85
C ALA A 134 -19.55 26.48 -3.06
N ASP A 135 -20.08 26.37 -4.28
CA ASP A 135 -21.14 25.43 -4.62
C ASP A 135 -20.61 24.01 -4.92
N THR A 136 -21.53 23.06 -5.03
CA THR A 136 -21.20 21.72 -5.52
C THR A 136 -20.78 21.76 -6.98
N ILE A 137 -19.74 21.01 -7.32
CA ILE A 137 -19.22 20.86 -8.68
C ILE A 137 -19.35 19.42 -9.15
N LYS A 138 -19.43 19.24 -10.46
CA LYS A 138 -19.18 17.95 -11.13
C LYS A 138 -17.85 18.01 -11.85
N VAL A 139 -17.00 17.02 -11.60
CA VAL A 139 -15.78 16.78 -12.37
C VAL A 139 -16.13 15.79 -13.47
N MET A 140 -16.11 16.26 -14.71
CA MET A 140 -16.41 15.45 -15.88
C MET A 140 -15.25 14.52 -16.21
N ALA A 141 -14.03 15.05 -16.17
CA ALA A 141 -12.81 14.30 -16.42
C ALA A 141 -11.60 14.98 -15.76
N GLU A 142 -10.57 14.20 -15.47
CA GLU A 142 -9.24 14.67 -15.10
C GLU A 142 -8.25 14.17 -16.15
N ARG A 143 -7.25 14.98 -16.49
CA ARG A 143 -6.12 14.59 -17.32
C ARG A 143 -4.87 14.66 -16.47
N ALA A 144 -4.18 13.52 -16.35
CA ALA A 144 -2.88 13.41 -15.72
C ALA A 144 -1.97 12.57 -16.62
N ASP A 145 -1.22 13.22 -17.50
CA ASP A 145 -0.30 12.50 -18.39
C ASP A 145 1.00 12.15 -17.66
N PHE A 146 1.60 11.03 -18.01
CA PHE A 146 2.89 10.56 -17.49
C PHE A 146 3.78 10.11 -18.65
N ASN A 147 4.29 11.08 -19.41
CA ASN A 147 5.15 10.80 -20.57
C ASN A 147 6.52 10.30 -20.11
N LEU A 148 6.71 8.99 -20.07
CA LEU A 148 7.99 8.37 -19.70
C LEU A 148 8.95 8.39 -20.90
N PRO A 149 10.14 9.00 -20.77
CA PRO A 149 11.14 8.99 -21.85
C PRO A 149 11.73 7.60 -22.05
N GLY A 150 12.25 7.30 -23.24
CA GLY A 150 12.93 6.04 -23.53
C GLY A 150 11.99 4.83 -23.64
N THR A 151 12.48 3.64 -23.26
CA THR A 151 11.73 2.38 -23.36
C THR A 151 11.76 1.60 -22.04
N PRO A 152 11.19 2.14 -20.94
CA PRO A 152 11.22 1.47 -19.65
C PRO A 152 10.53 0.10 -19.73
N GLN A 153 11.06 -0.86 -18.98
CA GLN A 153 10.32 -2.03 -18.54
C GLN A 153 9.18 -1.58 -17.61
N VAL A 154 8.06 -2.28 -17.63
CA VAL A 154 6.90 -1.96 -16.79
C VAL A 154 6.52 -3.18 -15.97
N ILE A 155 6.40 -2.99 -14.66
CA ILE A 155 5.84 -3.99 -13.75
C ILE A 155 4.39 -3.57 -13.53
N PHE A 156 3.51 -4.20 -14.30
CA PHE A 156 2.16 -3.74 -14.58
C PHE A 156 1.14 -4.58 -13.79
N PRO A 157 0.55 -4.05 -12.70
CA PRO A 157 -0.56 -4.71 -12.00
C PRO A 157 -1.83 -4.53 -12.82
N GLU A 158 -1.93 -5.33 -13.88
CA GLU A 158 -2.94 -5.22 -14.93
C GLU A 158 -4.34 -5.55 -14.40
N THR A 159 -5.33 -4.80 -14.86
CA THR A 159 -6.74 -5.11 -14.60
C THR A 159 -7.60 -4.71 -15.79
N ASP A 160 -8.64 -5.49 -16.06
CA ASP A 160 -9.59 -5.21 -17.14
C ASP A 160 -10.84 -4.48 -16.63
N ASN A 161 -11.03 -4.34 -15.31
CA ASN A 161 -12.22 -3.74 -14.70
C ASN A 161 -11.87 -2.72 -13.60
N PHE A 162 -12.91 -2.21 -12.92
CA PHE A 162 -12.79 -1.26 -11.80
C PHE A 162 -13.14 -1.91 -10.46
N THR A 163 -12.86 -3.21 -10.33
CA THR A 163 -13.32 -4.01 -9.19
C THR A 163 -12.27 -4.99 -8.64
N ALA A 164 -11.02 -4.95 -9.12
CA ALA A 164 -9.97 -5.88 -8.71
C ALA A 164 -8.66 -5.16 -8.35
N TRP A 165 -8.12 -5.45 -7.17
CA TRP A 165 -6.79 -4.98 -6.69
C TRP A 165 -5.85 -6.11 -6.27
N GLU A 166 -6.34 -7.34 -6.26
CA GLU A 166 -5.55 -8.54 -6.02
C GLU A 166 -5.11 -9.15 -7.36
N VAL A 167 -4.31 -8.38 -8.11
CA VAL A 167 -3.87 -8.77 -9.46
C VAL A 167 -2.39 -9.18 -9.43
N PRO A 168 -1.99 -10.19 -10.22
CA PRO A 168 -0.58 -10.50 -10.39
C PRO A 168 0.09 -9.35 -11.16
N TYR A 169 1.40 -9.19 -10.96
CA TYR A 169 2.18 -8.26 -11.75
C TYR A 169 2.56 -8.89 -13.09
N VAL A 170 2.21 -8.24 -14.19
CA VAL A 170 2.67 -8.59 -15.54
C VAL A 170 3.89 -7.74 -15.86
N THR A 171 4.99 -8.39 -16.22
CA THR A 171 6.22 -7.68 -16.59
C THR A 171 6.32 -7.53 -18.10
N TYR A 172 6.22 -6.29 -18.57
CA TYR A 172 6.47 -5.94 -19.97
C TYR A 172 7.89 -5.42 -20.12
N ASN A 173 8.70 -6.08 -20.94
CA ASN A 173 10.11 -5.68 -21.15
C ASN A 173 10.28 -4.26 -21.68
N LYS A 174 9.26 -3.70 -22.35
CA LYS A 174 9.22 -2.33 -22.85
C LYS A 174 7.79 -1.79 -22.76
N LEU A 175 7.64 -0.50 -22.44
CA LEU A 175 6.36 0.23 -22.45
C LEU A 175 5.56 0.01 -23.75
N ALA A 176 6.24 -0.01 -24.89
CA ALA A 176 5.63 -0.18 -26.21
C ALA A 176 4.99 -1.56 -26.42
N LEU A 177 5.32 -2.57 -25.60
CA LEU A 177 4.72 -3.90 -25.67
C LEU A 177 3.39 -3.99 -24.92
N ILE A 178 3.03 -2.96 -24.15
CA ILE A 178 1.69 -2.87 -23.55
C ILE A 178 0.71 -2.43 -24.64
N PRO A 179 -0.32 -3.24 -24.94
CA PRO A 179 -1.38 -2.84 -25.86
C PRO A 179 -2.08 -1.55 -25.40
N ASP A 180 -2.45 -0.68 -26.34
CA ASP A 180 -3.30 0.47 -26.01
C ASP A 180 -4.66 -0.01 -25.49
N GLY A 181 -5.20 0.72 -24.51
CA GLY A 181 -6.42 0.36 -23.77
C GLY A 181 -6.18 -0.45 -22.49
N LYS A 182 -4.98 -1.03 -22.30
CA LYS A 182 -4.64 -1.72 -21.05
C LYS A 182 -4.42 -0.73 -19.91
N LYS A 183 -4.89 -1.09 -18.72
CA LYS A 183 -4.82 -0.27 -17.52
C LYS A 183 -4.26 -1.06 -16.34
N ALA A 184 -3.61 -0.34 -15.43
CA ALA A 184 -3.08 -0.87 -14.19
C ALA A 184 -3.59 -0.10 -12.99
N ILE A 185 -3.72 -0.79 -11.86
CA ILE A 185 -3.88 -0.14 -10.56
C ILE A 185 -2.59 0.61 -10.18
N THR A 186 -2.71 1.67 -9.40
CA THR A 186 -1.55 2.30 -8.76
C THR A 186 -1.26 1.69 -7.39
N PRO A 187 0.01 1.63 -6.92
CA PRO A 187 1.21 2.13 -7.59
C PRO A 187 1.65 1.27 -8.78
N THR A 188 2.19 1.90 -9.84
CA THR A 188 2.75 1.21 -11.02
C THR A 188 4.21 1.58 -11.19
N LEU A 189 5.09 0.59 -11.39
CA LEU A 189 6.55 0.78 -11.45
C LEU A 189 7.08 0.65 -12.89
N PHE A 190 7.93 1.60 -13.27
CA PHE A 190 8.65 1.67 -14.53
C PHE A 190 10.14 1.60 -14.23
N ALA A 191 10.82 0.63 -14.83
CA ALA A 191 12.23 0.36 -14.61
C ALA A 191 13.06 0.61 -15.87
N TYR A 192 14.22 1.22 -15.69
CA TYR A 192 15.22 1.44 -16.73
C TYR A 192 16.45 0.59 -16.40
N PRO A 193 16.55 -0.65 -16.90
CA PRO A 193 17.60 -1.59 -16.50
C PRO A 193 19.02 -1.05 -16.75
N GLU A 194 19.23 -0.33 -17.85
CA GLU A 194 20.55 0.19 -18.24
C GLU A 194 21.08 1.28 -17.29
N SER A 195 20.21 2.17 -16.79
CA SER A 195 20.61 3.26 -15.88
C SER A 195 20.36 2.93 -14.41
N GLY A 196 19.66 1.83 -14.09
CA GLY A 196 19.21 1.49 -12.75
C GLY A 196 17.99 2.29 -12.26
N LEU A 197 17.58 3.34 -12.98
CA LEU A 197 16.48 4.23 -12.61
C LEU A 197 15.14 3.48 -12.46
N LYS A 198 14.37 3.85 -11.44
CA LYS A 198 12.97 3.45 -11.23
C LYS A 198 12.09 4.69 -11.10
N VAL A 199 10.89 4.61 -11.67
CA VAL A 199 9.81 5.59 -11.50
C VAL A 199 8.55 4.85 -11.05
N VAL A 200 7.88 5.33 -10.00
CA VAL A 200 6.59 4.81 -9.55
C VAL A 200 5.55 5.92 -9.61
N ILE A 201 4.43 5.61 -10.27
CA ILE A 201 3.25 6.49 -10.33
C ILE A 201 2.24 6.02 -9.29
N ALA A 202 1.75 6.95 -8.46
CA ALA A 202 0.78 6.67 -7.42
C ALA A 202 -0.12 7.88 -7.10
N GLU A 203 -0.97 7.74 -6.07
CA GLU A 203 -1.78 8.82 -5.53
C GLU A 203 -1.79 8.81 -3.99
N SER A 204 -2.20 9.92 -3.38
CA SER A 204 -2.33 10.07 -1.93
C SER A 204 -3.48 11.02 -1.58
N ASP A 205 -4.00 10.94 -0.35
CA ASP A 205 -5.06 11.80 0.18
C ASP A 205 -6.37 11.66 -0.61
N LEU A 206 -6.72 10.41 -0.97
CA LEU A 206 -7.92 10.09 -1.74
C LEU A 206 -9.17 10.13 -0.86
N PHE A 207 -9.89 11.23 -0.92
CA PHE A 207 -11.17 11.44 -0.25
C PHE A 207 -12.22 11.89 -1.26
N ASP A 208 -13.44 11.34 -1.16
CA ASP A 208 -14.60 11.83 -1.91
C ASP A 208 -14.27 12.08 -3.40
N TYR A 209 -13.54 11.17 -4.02
CA TYR A 209 -13.09 11.20 -5.42
C TYR A 209 -12.75 9.76 -5.86
N PRO A 210 -12.93 9.37 -7.13
CA PRO A 210 -12.56 8.03 -7.57
C PRO A 210 -11.05 7.81 -7.57
N GLY A 211 -10.63 6.58 -7.32
CA GLY A 211 -9.23 6.17 -7.40
C GLY A 211 -8.67 6.19 -8.82
N MET A 212 -7.37 6.46 -8.93
CA MET A 212 -6.65 6.53 -10.19
C MET A 212 -6.08 5.17 -10.58
N TYR A 213 -6.26 4.88 -11.86
CA TYR A 213 -5.58 3.86 -12.63
C TYR A 213 -4.61 4.56 -13.59
N VAL A 214 -3.64 3.81 -14.11
CA VAL A 214 -2.80 4.27 -15.22
C VAL A 214 -3.20 3.50 -16.48
N LEU A 215 -3.59 4.22 -17.51
CA LEU A 215 -4.01 3.72 -18.82
C LEU A 215 -2.88 3.90 -19.84
N LYS A 216 -2.63 2.86 -20.62
CA LYS A 216 -1.84 2.93 -21.83
C LYS A 216 -2.72 3.46 -22.97
N ASP A 217 -2.45 4.68 -23.42
CA ASP A 217 -3.19 5.35 -24.51
C ASP A 217 -2.23 5.99 -25.50
N ASN A 218 -2.38 5.67 -26.79
CA ASN A 218 -1.59 6.21 -27.89
C ASN A 218 -0.07 6.20 -27.62
N GLY A 219 0.44 5.08 -27.11
CA GLY A 219 1.88 4.93 -26.79
C GLY A 219 2.34 5.60 -25.50
N LYS A 220 1.45 6.24 -24.73
CA LYS A 220 1.77 6.99 -23.50
C LYS A 220 1.01 6.44 -22.30
N MET A 221 1.43 6.83 -21.10
CA MET A 221 0.70 6.54 -19.86
C MET A 221 -0.07 7.77 -19.43
N THR A 222 -1.35 7.60 -19.10
CA THR A 222 -2.23 8.68 -18.61
C THR A 222 -3.12 8.17 -17.48
N GLY A 223 -3.60 9.06 -16.61
CA GLY A 223 -4.53 8.71 -15.55
C GLY A 223 -5.90 8.29 -16.10
N LEU A 224 -6.54 7.34 -15.43
CA LEU A 224 -7.91 6.88 -15.73
C LEU A 224 -8.70 6.75 -14.42
N TRP A 225 -9.96 7.15 -14.45
CA TRP A 225 -10.87 7.09 -13.30
C TRP A 225 -12.16 6.40 -13.68
N SER A 226 -12.74 5.69 -12.72
CA SER A 226 -14.09 5.16 -12.88
C SER A 226 -15.12 6.30 -12.83
N HIS A 227 -16.14 6.22 -13.68
CA HIS A 227 -17.25 7.18 -13.64
C HIS A 227 -18.14 6.96 -12.42
N TYR A 228 -18.79 8.03 -11.96
CA TYR A 228 -19.66 8.01 -10.78
C TYR A 228 -20.81 7.00 -10.95
N PRO A 229 -21.08 6.10 -9.98
CA PRO A 229 -22.18 5.16 -10.06
C PRO A 229 -23.55 5.85 -10.00
N LEU A 230 -24.45 5.50 -10.92
CA LEU A 230 -25.86 5.90 -10.87
C LEU A 230 -26.75 4.83 -10.22
N LYS A 231 -26.33 3.56 -10.33
CA LYS A 231 -27.09 2.42 -9.81
C LYS A 231 -26.16 1.29 -9.39
N THR A 232 -26.43 0.75 -8.21
CA THR A 232 -25.82 -0.48 -7.70
C THR A 232 -26.90 -1.51 -7.38
N VAL A 233 -26.54 -2.78 -7.44
CA VAL A 233 -27.37 -3.91 -6.97
C VAL A 233 -26.50 -4.87 -6.17
N MET A 234 -27.09 -5.66 -5.28
CA MET A 234 -26.38 -6.79 -4.70
C MET A 234 -26.11 -7.85 -5.77
N GLY A 235 -24.97 -8.52 -5.69
CA GLY A 235 -24.56 -9.57 -6.61
C GLY A 235 -23.17 -10.10 -6.31
N SER A 236 -22.53 -10.71 -7.32
CA SER A 236 -21.22 -11.39 -7.21
C SER A 236 -21.27 -12.59 -6.24
N TRP A 237 -20.13 -12.97 -5.68
CA TRP A 237 -20.03 -14.02 -4.68
C TRP A 237 -20.94 -13.74 -3.49
N GLY A 238 -21.76 -14.74 -3.14
CA GLY A 238 -22.69 -14.67 -2.01
C GLY A 238 -23.82 -13.63 -2.11
N ASP A 239 -24.06 -13.00 -3.26
CA ASP A 239 -25.14 -12.00 -3.43
C ASP A 239 -25.14 -10.88 -2.36
N PHE A 240 -23.95 -10.46 -1.93
CA PHE A 240 -23.79 -9.41 -0.94
C PHE A 240 -22.78 -8.34 -1.36
N VAL A 241 -22.21 -8.41 -2.56
CA VAL A 241 -21.30 -7.36 -3.06
C VAL A 241 -22.12 -6.26 -3.73
N SER A 242 -21.80 -4.99 -3.47
CA SER A 242 -22.48 -3.86 -4.11
C SER A 242 -21.94 -3.59 -5.52
N VAL A 243 -22.49 -4.29 -6.52
CA VAL A 243 -22.05 -4.22 -7.93
C VAL A 243 -22.64 -3.00 -8.65
N VAL A 244 -21.79 -2.20 -9.31
CA VAL A 244 -22.23 -1.08 -10.16
C VAL A 244 -22.83 -1.59 -11.47
N LYS A 245 -24.04 -1.14 -11.81
CA LYS A 245 -24.73 -1.51 -13.06
C LYS A 245 -24.81 -0.37 -14.07
N GLU A 246 -24.87 0.86 -13.58
CA GLU A 246 -24.98 2.05 -14.43
C GLU A 246 -24.04 3.13 -13.86
N ARG A 247 -23.33 3.84 -14.75
CA ARG A 247 -22.41 4.93 -14.42
C ARG A 247 -22.84 6.21 -15.14
N SER A 248 -22.51 7.35 -14.57
CA SER A 248 -22.82 8.66 -15.13
C SER A 248 -21.82 9.06 -16.23
N GLY A 249 -21.98 10.25 -16.81
CA GLY A 249 -21.01 10.86 -17.71
C GLY A 249 -19.89 11.66 -17.01
N PHE A 250 -19.85 11.67 -15.67
CA PHE A 250 -18.87 12.40 -14.87
C PHE A 250 -18.18 11.47 -13.87
N ILE A 251 -16.98 11.83 -13.40
CA ILE A 251 -16.20 11.00 -12.48
C ILE A 251 -16.46 11.31 -11.01
N ALA A 252 -16.81 12.55 -10.68
CA ALA A 252 -17.12 12.95 -9.31
C ALA A 252 -18.17 14.06 -9.22
N LYS A 253 -18.97 14.05 -8.14
CA LYS A 253 -19.84 15.15 -7.70
C LYS A 253 -19.53 15.47 -6.23
N THR A 254 -19.08 16.68 -5.95
CA THR A 254 -18.53 17.06 -4.63
C THR A 254 -18.80 18.54 -4.32
N TYR A 255 -18.65 18.96 -3.06
CA TYR A 255 -18.40 20.37 -2.71
C TYR A 255 -17.18 20.92 -3.46
N GLY A 256 -17.26 22.19 -3.91
CA GLY A 256 -16.24 22.81 -4.74
C GLY A 256 -15.08 23.43 -3.95
N GLU A 257 -15.24 23.83 -2.70
CA GLU A 257 -14.13 24.35 -1.87
C GLU A 257 -13.37 23.16 -1.28
N ARG A 258 -12.31 22.72 -1.97
CA ARG A 258 -11.57 21.52 -1.55
C ARG A 258 -10.20 21.38 -2.20
N SER A 259 -9.39 20.50 -1.61
CA SER A 259 -8.25 19.88 -2.28
C SER A 259 -8.68 18.55 -2.92
N PHE A 260 -8.09 18.26 -4.08
CA PHE A 260 -8.17 16.96 -4.75
C PHE A 260 -7.01 16.05 -4.34
N PRO A 261 -7.08 14.74 -4.62
CA PRO A 261 -6.00 13.81 -4.30
C PRO A 261 -4.67 14.24 -4.93
N TRP A 262 -3.57 13.94 -4.25
CA TRP A 262 -2.22 14.12 -4.80
C TRP A 262 -1.96 13.10 -5.89
N ARG A 263 -1.36 13.55 -6.99
CA ARG A 263 -0.69 12.70 -7.99
C ARG A 263 0.78 12.63 -7.63
N VAL A 264 1.29 11.42 -7.46
CA VAL A 264 2.60 11.14 -6.85
C VAL A 264 3.52 10.47 -7.87
N ILE A 265 4.76 10.97 -7.93
CA ILE A 265 5.85 10.44 -8.75
C ILE A 265 7.03 10.19 -7.81
N ILE A 266 7.31 8.93 -7.53
CA ILE A 266 8.54 8.51 -6.84
C ILE A 266 9.57 8.19 -7.91
N ALA A 267 10.78 8.70 -7.79
CA ALA A 267 11.88 8.40 -8.70
C ALA A 267 13.17 8.17 -7.93
N THR A 268 13.90 7.12 -8.28
CA THR A 268 15.14 6.75 -7.60
C THR A 268 16.09 5.98 -8.51
N ASP A 269 17.38 6.03 -8.20
CA ASP A 269 18.43 5.20 -8.79
C ASP A 269 19.05 4.23 -7.76
N ASP A 270 18.41 4.07 -6.60
CA ASP A 270 18.76 3.10 -5.55
C ASP A 270 17.49 2.41 -5.05
N ASP A 271 17.30 1.15 -5.43
CA ASP A 271 16.13 0.34 -5.10
C ASP A 271 15.88 0.26 -3.58
N LYS A 272 16.93 0.38 -2.75
CA LYS A 272 16.81 0.39 -1.28
C LYS A 272 15.90 1.51 -0.78
N THR A 273 15.90 2.65 -1.48
CA THR A 273 15.10 3.81 -1.09
C THR A 273 13.60 3.56 -1.22
N LEU A 274 13.15 2.65 -2.09
CA LEU A 274 11.74 2.30 -2.23
C LEU A 274 11.21 1.60 -0.97
N LEU A 275 12.00 0.70 -0.37
CA LEU A 275 11.58 -0.08 0.81
C LEU A 275 11.32 0.77 2.05
N ASN A 276 11.92 1.96 2.16
CA ASN A 276 11.64 2.91 3.24
C ASN A 276 10.94 4.22 2.77
N ASN A 277 10.45 4.26 1.53
CA ASN A 277 9.73 5.43 1.03
C ASN A 277 8.33 5.51 1.69
N GLN A 278 8.02 6.65 2.29
CA GLN A 278 6.74 6.91 2.97
C GLN A 278 6.05 8.17 2.42
N LEU A 279 6.31 8.54 1.16
CA LEU A 279 5.80 9.76 0.54
C LEU A 279 4.26 9.80 0.53
N ILE A 280 3.59 8.68 0.24
CA ILE A 280 2.13 8.59 0.21
C ILE A 280 1.54 8.88 1.60
N TYR A 281 2.15 8.37 2.68
CA TYR A 281 1.73 8.70 4.05
C TYR A 281 2.01 10.18 4.39
N LYS A 282 3.17 10.72 4.02
CA LYS A 282 3.56 12.12 4.31
C LYS A 282 2.69 13.17 3.61
N LEU A 283 2.08 12.84 2.48
CA LEU A 283 1.18 13.74 1.75
C LEU A 283 -0.26 13.74 2.29
N ALA A 284 -0.68 12.66 2.96
CA ALA A 284 -2.04 12.50 3.44
C ALA A 284 -2.40 13.44 4.60
N THR A 285 -3.68 13.73 4.73
CA THR A 285 -4.24 14.55 5.82
C THR A 285 -3.84 14.00 7.21
N PRO A 286 -3.39 14.85 8.15
CA PRO A 286 -3.08 14.44 9.53
C PRO A 286 -4.26 13.76 10.25
N SER A 287 -3.95 13.06 11.35
CA SER A 287 -4.95 12.34 12.14
C SER A 287 -6.11 13.24 12.57
N LYS A 288 -7.33 12.74 12.38
CA LYS A 288 -8.58 13.29 12.93
C LYS A 288 -8.98 12.63 14.26
N ILE A 289 -8.22 11.62 14.71
CA ILE A 289 -8.41 10.96 16.01
C ILE A 289 -7.49 11.62 17.04
N SER A 290 -8.07 12.20 18.08
CA SER A 290 -7.32 12.87 19.16
C SER A 290 -6.79 11.88 20.21
N ASN A 291 -7.62 10.93 20.66
CA ASN A 291 -7.20 9.87 21.58
C ASN A 291 -6.93 8.58 20.81
N THR A 292 -5.65 8.21 20.70
CA THR A 292 -5.18 7.01 20.01
C THR A 292 -4.68 5.91 20.95
N SER A 293 -4.82 6.08 22.28
CA SER A 293 -4.25 5.16 23.28
C SER A 293 -4.78 3.72 23.19
N TRP A 294 -5.99 3.54 22.67
CA TRP A 294 -6.67 2.26 22.48
C TRP A 294 -6.26 1.52 21.20
N ILE A 295 -5.61 2.21 20.24
CA ILE A 295 -5.19 1.62 18.98
C ILE A 295 -3.86 0.89 19.25
N LYS A 296 -3.90 -0.44 19.14
CA LYS A 296 -2.78 -1.31 19.49
C LYS A 296 -2.46 -2.23 18.30
N PRO A 297 -1.38 -1.96 17.54
CA PRO A 297 -0.81 -2.92 16.61
C PRO A 297 -0.47 -4.24 17.30
N GLY A 298 -0.43 -5.34 16.56
CA GLY A 298 -0.08 -6.65 17.10
C GLY A 298 -0.24 -7.78 16.10
N LYS A 299 -0.16 -9.01 16.60
CA LYS A 299 -0.23 -10.24 15.81
C LYS A 299 -1.51 -10.99 16.13
N ALA A 300 -2.12 -11.58 15.11
CA ALA A 300 -3.37 -12.32 15.25
C ALA A 300 -3.20 -13.78 14.85
N ALA A 301 -3.58 -14.71 15.74
CA ALA A 301 -3.84 -16.09 15.33
C ALA A 301 -5.08 -16.10 14.42
N TRP A 302 -5.00 -16.79 13.28
CA TRP A 302 -6.04 -16.77 12.25
C TRP A 302 -6.42 -18.19 11.84
N GLU A 303 -7.71 -18.49 11.72
CA GLU A 303 -8.21 -19.84 11.46
C GLU A 303 -8.55 -20.10 9.99
N TRP A 304 -8.76 -19.05 9.19
CA TRP A 304 -9.40 -19.19 7.90
C TRP A 304 -8.54 -19.89 6.84
N TRP A 305 -7.24 -19.55 6.77
CA TRP A 305 -6.34 -19.99 5.70
C TRP A 305 -6.20 -21.52 5.61
N HIS A 306 -6.09 -22.19 6.76
CA HIS A 306 -5.99 -23.66 6.87
C HIS A 306 -7.32 -24.31 7.24
N ASP A 307 -8.42 -23.68 6.86
CA ASP A 307 -9.80 -24.16 7.04
C ASP A 307 -10.17 -24.55 8.47
N ALA A 308 -9.56 -23.87 9.43
CA ALA A 308 -9.68 -24.10 10.86
C ALA A 308 -9.39 -25.56 11.28
N LEU A 309 -8.62 -26.28 10.46
CA LEU A 309 -8.20 -27.65 10.72
C LEU A 309 -7.08 -27.69 11.75
N LEU A 310 -7.20 -28.57 12.73
CA LEU A 310 -6.19 -28.81 13.77
C LEU A 310 -5.83 -30.29 13.79
N PRO A 311 -5.00 -30.78 12.84
CA PRO A 311 -4.62 -32.19 12.79
C PRO A 311 -3.99 -32.67 14.10
N GLY A 312 -4.53 -33.74 14.67
CA GLY A 312 -4.02 -34.32 15.93
C GLY A 312 -4.47 -33.62 17.21
N ALA A 313 -5.22 -32.51 17.12
CA ALA A 313 -5.79 -31.88 18.32
C ALA A 313 -6.89 -32.75 18.94
N ALA A 314 -7.05 -32.64 20.26
CA ALA A 314 -8.05 -33.39 21.04
C ALA A 314 -9.49 -32.87 20.86
N ILE A 315 -9.69 -31.82 20.06
CA ILE A 315 -10.99 -31.19 19.81
C ILE A 315 -11.40 -31.35 18.34
N PRO A 316 -12.71 -31.41 18.03
CA PRO A 316 -13.19 -31.31 16.66
C PRO A 316 -12.74 -29.99 16.02
N SER A 317 -12.23 -30.07 14.78
CA SER A 317 -11.72 -28.91 14.03
C SER A 317 -12.26 -28.91 12.60
N GLY A 318 -11.95 -27.87 11.83
CA GLY A 318 -12.47 -27.65 10.48
C GLY A 318 -13.64 -26.67 10.43
N MET A 319 -13.93 -26.13 9.24
CA MET A 319 -15.02 -25.17 9.00
C MET A 319 -16.41 -25.56 9.58
N PRO A 320 -16.85 -26.84 9.58
CA PRO A 320 -18.11 -27.26 10.23
C PRO A 320 -18.11 -27.15 11.77
N ASN A 321 -16.92 -27.08 12.38
CA ASN A 321 -16.67 -27.06 13.83
C ASN A 321 -16.27 -25.67 14.35
N ARG A 322 -16.53 -24.58 13.61
CA ARG A 322 -16.43 -23.19 14.08
C ARG A 322 -17.40 -22.94 15.24
N ASN A 323 -16.98 -23.28 16.44
CA ASN A 323 -17.75 -23.28 17.68
C ASN A 323 -16.91 -22.72 18.85
N THR A 324 -17.51 -22.56 20.02
CA THR A 324 -16.83 -21.99 21.20
C THR A 324 -15.57 -22.76 21.60
N ALA A 325 -15.54 -24.09 21.51
CA ALA A 325 -14.38 -24.89 21.90
C ALA A 325 -13.18 -24.65 20.98
N LEU A 326 -13.42 -24.58 19.67
CA LEU A 326 -12.40 -24.25 18.68
C LEU A 326 -11.80 -22.88 18.96
N TYR A 327 -12.62 -21.84 19.10
CA TYR A 327 -12.09 -20.49 19.31
C TYR A 327 -11.42 -20.31 20.68
N ASN A 328 -11.88 -20.99 21.73
CA ASN A 328 -11.17 -21.01 23.01
C ASN A 328 -9.78 -21.65 22.90
N TYR A 329 -9.61 -22.66 22.04
CA TYR A 329 -8.30 -23.25 21.77
C TYR A 329 -7.34 -22.23 21.13
N TYR A 330 -7.83 -21.45 20.15
CA TYR A 330 -7.04 -20.37 19.55
C TYR A 330 -6.73 -19.23 20.54
N VAL A 331 -7.68 -18.89 21.42
CA VAL A 331 -7.43 -17.93 22.51
C VAL A 331 -6.30 -18.40 23.42
N ASP A 332 -6.30 -19.69 23.78
CA ASP A 332 -5.28 -20.27 24.64
C ASP A 332 -3.91 -20.24 23.94
N PHE A 333 -3.84 -20.68 22.67
CA PHE A 333 -2.63 -20.59 21.85
C PHE A 333 -2.10 -19.15 21.74
N ALA A 334 -2.97 -18.18 21.44
CA ALA A 334 -2.57 -16.77 21.34
C ALA A 334 -2.02 -16.25 22.68
N ALA A 335 -2.68 -16.55 23.79
CA ALA A 335 -2.27 -16.11 25.11
C ALA A 335 -0.91 -16.71 25.53
N GLU A 336 -0.72 -18.02 25.29
CA GLU A 336 0.50 -18.75 25.64
C GLU A 336 1.72 -18.26 24.85
N ASN A 337 1.50 -17.78 23.62
CA ASN A 337 2.56 -17.28 22.73
C ASN A 337 2.66 -15.75 22.68
N HIS A 338 1.91 -15.05 23.55
CA HIS A 338 1.86 -13.58 23.63
C HIS A 338 1.46 -12.90 22.32
N PHE A 339 0.54 -13.51 21.56
CA PHE A 339 -0.12 -12.86 20.43
C PHE A 339 -1.26 -11.99 20.94
N GLU A 340 -1.29 -10.76 20.46
CA GLU A 340 -2.21 -9.74 20.94
C GLU A 340 -3.66 -10.01 20.53
N TYR A 341 -3.86 -10.79 19.46
CA TYR A 341 -5.18 -10.95 18.85
C TYR A 341 -5.52 -12.38 18.43
N LEU A 342 -6.83 -12.62 18.35
CA LEU A 342 -7.47 -13.66 17.55
C LEU A 342 -8.28 -12.97 16.45
N MET A 343 -8.14 -13.42 15.21
CA MET A 343 -9.09 -13.12 14.14
C MET A 343 -10.14 -14.22 14.10
N ILE A 344 -11.43 -13.86 14.19
CA ILE A 344 -12.54 -14.76 13.89
C ILE A 344 -13.09 -14.34 12.54
N ASP A 345 -12.80 -15.15 11.53
CA ASP A 345 -13.15 -14.86 10.13
C ASP A 345 -14.61 -15.26 9.82
N ALA A 346 -14.98 -15.27 8.54
CA ALA A 346 -16.34 -15.55 8.08
C ALA A 346 -16.95 -16.79 8.76
N GLY A 347 -18.23 -16.70 9.14
CA GLY A 347 -19.00 -17.81 9.74
C GLY A 347 -19.35 -17.67 11.23
N TRP A 348 -18.90 -16.61 11.91
CA TRP A 348 -19.33 -16.30 13.28
C TRP A 348 -20.71 -15.63 13.34
N SER A 349 -21.13 -14.94 12.28
CA SER A 349 -22.46 -14.36 12.11
C SER A 349 -22.98 -14.54 10.68
N ASP A 350 -24.26 -14.24 10.46
CA ASP A 350 -24.89 -14.22 9.15
C ASP A 350 -24.31 -13.11 8.25
N ASN A 351 -23.99 -13.45 7.01
CA ASN A 351 -23.38 -12.52 6.05
C ASN A 351 -24.25 -11.29 5.76
N TYR A 352 -25.56 -11.32 6.03
CA TYR A 352 -26.50 -10.23 5.75
C TYR A 352 -27.00 -9.51 7.01
N ASN A 353 -26.66 -10.00 8.20
CA ASN A 353 -27.01 -9.38 9.47
C ASN A 353 -26.07 -9.84 10.61
N LEU A 354 -25.15 -8.97 11.02
CA LEU A 354 -24.16 -9.27 12.06
C LEU A 354 -24.74 -9.57 13.44
N LEU A 355 -26.00 -9.19 13.71
CA LEU A 355 -26.68 -9.48 14.97
C LEU A 355 -27.13 -10.95 15.05
N LYS A 356 -27.18 -11.68 13.92
CA LYS A 356 -27.51 -13.10 13.86
C LYS A 356 -26.24 -13.93 13.98
N VAL A 357 -25.80 -14.15 15.20
CA VAL A 357 -24.61 -14.94 15.53
C VAL A 357 -24.86 -16.44 15.28
N ASN A 358 -23.82 -17.16 14.86
CA ASN A 358 -23.82 -18.61 14.73
C ASN A 358 -24.16 -19.27 16.09
N PRO A 359 -25.23 -20.08 16.18
CA PRO A 359 -25.71 -20.64 17.45
C PRO A 359 -24.74 -21.65 18.10
N LYS A 360 -23.75 -22.16 17.35
CA LYS A 360 -22.69 -23.03 17.89
C LYS A 360 -21.56 -22.25 18.57
N LEU A 361 -21.56 -20.93 18.44
CA LEU A 361 -20.51 -20.04 18.93
C LEU A 361 -21.09 -19.01 19.89
N ASP A 362 -20.77 -19.16 21.17
CA ASP A 362 -20.87 -18.07 22.15
C ASP A 362 -19.73 -17.07 21.93
N VAL A 363 -19.88 -16.21 20.91
CA VAL A 363 -18.87 -15.22 20.52
C VAL A 363 -18.56 -14.25 21.67
N ARG A 364 -19.57 -13.85 22.45
CA ARG A 364 -19.39 -12.95 23.60
C ARG A 364 -18.56 -13.63 24.68
N GLY A 365 -18.87 -14.88 25.01
CA GLY A 365 -18.10 -15.67 25.97
C GLY A 365 -16.64 -15.87 25.54
N VAL A 366 -16.39 -16.16 24.25
CA VAL A 366 -15.04 -16.25 23.69
C VAL A 366 -14.29 -14.92 23.85
N ILE A 367 -14.91 -13.80 23.49
CA ILE A 367 -14.29 -12.46 23.62
C ILE A 367 -13.98 -12.14 25.09
N GLN A 368 -14.89 -12.44 26.02
CA GLN A 368 -14.67 -12.23 27.45
C GLN A 368 -13.52 -13.09 27.99
N ARG A 369 -13.45 -14.37 27.57
CA ARG A 369 -12.32 -15.25 27.90
C ARG A 369 -11.02 -14.70 27.33
N ALA A 370 -10.99 -14.29 26.06
CA ALA A 370 -9.83 -13.72 25.41
C ALA A 370 -9.32 -12.48 26.15
N ALA A 371 -10.22 -11.56 26.52
CA ALA A 371 -9.89 -10.37 27.28
C ALA A 371 -9.27 -10.71 28.66
N SER A 372 -9.78 -11.74 29.35
CA SER A 372 -9.20 -12.21 30.63
C SER A 372 -7.77 -12.75 30.49
N LYS A 373 -7.37 -13.11 29.26
CA LYS A 373 -6.05 -13.60 28.87
C LYS A 373 -5.24 -12.56 28.09
N HIS A 374 -5.69 -11.30 28.07
CA HIS A 374 -5.06 -10.19 27.36
C HIS A 374 -5.00 -10.36 25.82
N VAL A 375 -5.92 -11.13 25.25
CA VAL A 375 -6.10 -11.32 23.80
C VAL A 375 -7.32 -10.53 23.34
N GLY A 376 -7.15 -9.63 22.37
CA GLY A 376 -8.24 -8.95 21.69
C GLY A 376 -8.84 -9.82 20.58
N VAL A 377 -10.08 -9.57 20.20
CA VAL A 377 -10.73 -10.32 19.11
C VAL A 377 -11.14 -9.38 17.99
N PHE A 378 -10.73 -9.70 16.77
CA PHE A 378 -11.24 -9.10 15.55
C PHE A 378 -12.35 -9.98 14.96
N LEU A 379 -13.37 -9.35 14.39
CA LEU A 379 -14.51 -10.04 13.78
C LEU A 379 -14.64 -9.64 12.32
N TRP A 380 -14.74 -10.62 11.43
CA TRP A 380 -14.96 -10.39 9.99
C TRP A 380 -16.41 -9.95 9.69
N CYS A 381 -16.61 -9.12 8.68
CA CYS A 381 -17.93 -8.79 8.15
C CYS A 381 -17.90 -8.32 6.69
N VAL A 382 -19.01 -8.55 5.98
CA VAL A 382 -19.23 -7.99 4.64
C VAL A 382 -19.49 -6.48 4.72
N ALA A 383 -18.80 -5.70 3.89
CA ALA A 383 -18.91 -4.25 3.82
C ALA A 383 -20.33 -3.76 3.57
N SER A 384 -21.04 -4.32 2.59
CA SER A 384 -22.41 -3.91 2.27
C SER A 384 -23.38 -4.16 3.42
N THR A 385 -23.21 -5.27 4.15
CA THR A 385 -24.00 -5.61 5.33
C THR A 385 -23.74 -4.61 6.42
N LEU A 386 -22.48 -4.34 6.75
CA LEU A 386 -22.10 -3.31 7.71
C LEU A 386 -22.72 -1.96 7.34
N MET A 387 -22.69 -1.57 6.07
CA MET A 387 -23.20 -0.28 5.61
C MET A 387 -24.73 -0.13 5.65
N LYS A 388 -25.52 -1.22 5.74
CA LYS A 388 -27.00 -1.14 5.87
C LYS A 388 -27.44 -0.41 7.14
N ASP A 389 -26.71 -0.62 8.23
CA ASP A 389 -26.88 0.04 9.53
C ASP A 389 -25.51 0.12 10.21
N LEU A 390 -24.68 1.04 9.73
CA LEU A 390 -23.29 1.18 10.17
C LEU A 390 -23.18 1.43 11.67
N GLU A 391 -24.00 2.34 12.21
CA GLU A 391 -23.92 2.72 13.61
C GLU A 391 -24.43 1.58 14.51
N GLY A 392 -25.61 1.01 14.24
CA GLY A 392 -26.19 -0.05 15.07
C GLY A 392 -25.39 -1.35 15.05
N GLN A 393 -24.81 -1.73 13.91
CA GLN A 393 -23.94 -2.90 13.82
C GLN A 393 -22.61 -2.71 14.54
N LEU A 394 -21.98 -1.52 14.43
CA LEU A 394 -20.78 -1.22 15.19
C LEU A 394 -21.06 -1.11 16.70
N ASP A 395 -22.24 -0.61 17.10
CA ASP A 395 -22.67 -0.63 18.51
C ASP A 395 -22.78 -2.05 19.03
N PHE A 396 -23.39 -2.95 18.26
CA PHE A 396 -23.45 -4.37 18.61
C PHE A 396 -22.05 -4.97 18.77
N LEU A 397 -21.17 -4.81 17.77
CA LEU A 397 -19.80 -5.31 17.80
C LEU A 397 -19.01 -4.78 19.01
N LYS A 398 -19.18 -3.50 19.33
CA LYS A 398 -18.58 -2.91 20.53
C LYS A 398 -19.16 -3.51 21.81
N SER A 399 -20.48 -3.70 21.87
CA SER A 399 -21.17 -4.21 23.06
C SER A 399 -20.76 -5.63 23.45
N ILE A 400 -20.34 -6.45 22.49
CA ILE A 400 -19.83 -7.81 22.74
C ILE A 400 -18.32 -7.82 23.04
N GLY A 401 -17.65 -6.66 22.97
CA GLY A 401 -16.25 -6.48 23.39
C GLY A 401 -15.21 -6.61 22.28
N ALA A 402 -15.60 -6.54 21.00
CA ALA A 402 -14.62 -6.64 19.90
C ALA A 402 -13.53 -5.55 19.99
N ALA A 403 -12.30 -5.92 19.63
CA ALA A 403 -11.16 -5.01 19.54
C ALA A 403 -11.09 -4.33 18.16
N GLY A 404 -11.60 -5.01 17.12
CA GLY A 404 -11.64 -4.49 15.77
C GLY A 404 -12.47 -5.35 14.82
N ILE A 405 -12.49 -4.94 13.56
CA ILE A 405 -13.26 -5.55 12.49
C ILE A 405 -12.39 -5.80 11.26
N LYS A 406 -12.64 -6.90 10.55
CA LYS A 406 -12.13 -7.16 9.20
C LYS A 406 -13.28 -6.95 8.22
N VAL A 407 -13.26 -5.85 7.48
CA VAL A 407 -14.35 -5.45 6.58
C VAL A 407 -13.99 -5.81 5.16
N ASP A 408 -14.83 -6.62 4.53
CA ASP A 408 -14.47 -7.32 3.30
C ASP A 408 -15.48 -7.06 2.16
N PHE A 409 -15.10 -7.35 0.92
CA PHE A 409 -15.93 -7.25 -0.29
C PHE A 409 -16.47 -5.84 -0.59
N ILE A 410 -15.60 -4.83 -0.56
CA ILE A 410 -15.92 -3.49 -1.06
C ILE A 410 -15.88 -3.46 -2.61
N ASP A 411 -14.86 -4.10 -3.18
CA ASP A 411 -14.61 -4.39 -4.60
C ASP A 411 -14.76 -3.19 -5.54
N ARG A 412 -14.51 -1.96 -5.03
CA ARG A 412 -14.73 -0.71 -5.73
C ARG A 412 -13.80 0.39 -5.21
N ASP A 413 -13.40 1.31 -6.10
CA ASP A 413 -12.73 2.56 -5.76
C ASP A 413 -13.35 3.79 -6.46
N ASP A 414 -14.58 3.69 -6.93
CA ASP A 414 -15.36 4.86 -7.33
C ASP A 414 -15.65 5.79 -6.13
N GLN A 415 -16.05 7.04 -6.42
CA GLN A 415 -16.25 8.07 -5.40
C GLN A 415 -17.10 7.59 -4.20
N LEU A 416 -18.17 6.83 -4.46
CA LEU A 416 -19.07 6.35 -3.39
C LEU A 416 -18.40 5.30 -2.52
N ALA A 417 -17.64 4.37 -3.11
CA ALA A 417 -16.89 3.37 -2.36
C ALA A 417 -15.76 4.00 -1.54
N ILE A 418 -15.05 4.98 -2.09
CA ILE A 418 -14.02 5.74 -1.35
C ILE A 418 -14.60 6.43 -0.11
N GLN A 419 -15.82 6.96 -0.19
CA GLN A 419 -16.50 7.52 0.99
C GLN A 419 -16.76 6.45 2.07
N TRP A 420 -17.03 5.19 1.72
CA TRP A 420 -17.27 4.13 2.71
C TRP A 420 -16.06 3.90 3.61
N PHE A 421 -14.83 3.93 3.06
CA PHE A 421 -13.62 3.76 3.87
C PHE A 421 -13.53 4.79 5.01
N GLU A 422 -13.72 6.08 4.69
CA GLU A 422 -13.71 7.13 5.73
C GLU A 422 -14.89 6.99 6.69
N GLN A 423 -16.10 6.69 6.18
CA GLN A 423 -17.29 6.53 7.01
C GLN A 423 -17.11 5.40 8.05
N ILE A 424 -16.65 4.23 7.59
CA ILE A 424 -16.38 3.05 8.43
C ILE A 424 -15.28 3.38 9.44
N ALA A 425 -14.13 3.90 8.99
CA ALA A 425 -13.01 4.20 9.88
C ALA A 425 -13.39 5.21 10.98
N ARG A 426 -14.11 6.27 10.61
CA ARG A 426 -14.60 7.29 11.55
C ARG A 426 -15.64 6.71 12.52
N ALA A 427 -16.61 5.94 12.04
CA ALA A 427 -17.66 5.36 12.89
C ALA A 427 -17.09 4.30 13.85
N ALA A 428 -16.13 3.50 13.40
CA ALA A 428 -15.39 2.54 14.21
C ALA A 428 -14.52 3.25 15.28
N ALA A 429 -13.86 4.35 14.91
CA ALA A 429 -13.05 5.14 15.84
C ALA A 429 -13.87 5.70 17.01
N LYS A 430 -15.11 6.14 16.78
CA LYS A 430 -16.02 6.59 17.86
C LYS A 430 -16.30 5.51 18.92
N ARG A 431 -16.10 4.24 18.56
CA ARG A 431 -16.33 3.06 19.41
C ARG A 431 -15.04 2.38 19.85
N ASN A 432 -13.88 2.98 19.56
CA ASN A 432 -12.58 2.39 19.80
C ASN A 432 -12.46 0.98 19.16
N LEU A 433 -12.83 0.87 17.89
CA LEU A 433 -12.68 -0.33 17.06
C LEU A 433 -11.62 -0.08 15.98
N MET A 434 -10.65 -1.00 15.90
CA MET A 434 -9.68 -1.01 14.80
C MET A 434 -10.30 -1.63 13.55
N VAL A 435 -9.76 -1.30 12.37
CA VAL A 435 -10.29 -1.72 11.07
C VAL A 435 -9.19 -2.30 10.21
N ASN A 436 -9.44 -3.50 9.68
CA ASN A 436 -8.67 -4.13 8.62
C ASN A 436 -9.57 -4.22 7.38
N PHE A 437 -9.16 -3.64 6.26
CA PHE A 437 -9.96 -3.68 5.02
C PHE A 437 -9.48 -4.81 4.11
N HIS A 438 -10.41 -5.67 3.66
CA HIS A 438 -10.23 -6.72 2.67
C HIS A 438 -11.19 -6.48 1.48
N GLY A 439 -10.99 -7.17 0.35
CA GLY A 439 -11.75 -6.95 -0.87
C GLY A 439 -11.78 -5.46 -1.22
N CYS A 440 -10.63 -4.80 -1.11
CA CYS A 440 -10.54 -3.34 -1.04
C CYS A 440 -9.58 -2.75 -2.07
N SER A 441 -9.70 -1.44 -2.30
CA SER A 441 -8.73 -0.71 -3.11
C SER A 441 -7.41 -0.48 -2.38
N LYS A 442 -6.35 -0.13 -3.14
CA LYS A 442 -5.05 0.27 -2.59
C LYS A 442 -5.16 1.36 -1.51
N PRO A 443 -4.35 1.34 -0.45
CA PRO A 443 -4.27 2.46 0.48
C PRO A 443 -3.71 3.71 -0.20
N THR A 444 -4.19 4.87 0.22
CA THR A 444 -3.77 6.18 -0.31
C THR A 444 -3.45 7.16 0.82
N GLY A 445 -3.13 6.63 2.01
CA GLY A 445 -2.76 7.41 3.18
C GLY A 445 -3.88 7.68 4.17
N LEU A 446 -5.10 7.17 3.95
CA LEU A 446 -6.22 7.29 4.89
C LEU A 446 -5.89 6.78 6.30
N GLN A 447 -5.00 5.80 6.43
CA GLN A 447 -4.47 5.31 7.71
C GLN A 447 -3.68 6.37 8.52
N ARG A 448 -3.25 7.47 7.89
CA ARG A 448 -2.70 8.62 8.63
C ARG A 448 -3.82 9.44 9.25
N THR A 449 -4.89 9.67 8.50
CA THR A 449 -6.04 10.46 8.92
C THR A 449 -6.87 9.71 9.97
N TYR A 450 -6.98 8.39 9.82
CA TYR A 450 -7.67 7.48 10.73
C TYR A 450 -6.73 6.32 11.08
N PRO A 451 -5.87 6.49 12.09
CA PRO A 451 -4.92 5.46 12.49
C PRO A 451 -5.59 4.24 13.14
N ASN A 452 -6.91 4.19 13.29
CA ASN A 452 -7.55 2.91 13.64
C ASN A 452 -7.61 1.94 12.45
N ILE A 453 -7.26 2.37 11.23
CA ILE A 453 -7.10 1.49 10.07
C ILE A 453 -5.72 0.82 10.12
N VAL A 454 -5.67 -0.37 10.70
CA VAL A 454 -4.42 -1.09 10.94
C VAL A 454 -3.89 -1.79 9.70
N ASN A 455 -4.76 -2.15 8.74
CA ASN A 455 -4.33 -2.82 7.51
C ASN A 455 -5.32 -2.66 6.35
N TYR A 456 -4.80 -2.98 5.16
CA TYR A 456 -5.53 -3.16 3.90
C TYR A 456 -5.01 -4.44 3.25
N GLU A 457 -5.85 -5.24 2.61
CA GLU A 457 -5.41 -6.34 1.76
C GLU A 457 -4.87 -5.77 0.43
N ALA A 458 -5.73 -5.64 -0.59
CA ALA A 458 -5.38 -5.10 -1.91
C ALA A 458 -4.05 -5.64 -2.45
N VAL A 459 -3.81 -6.93 -2.23
CA VAL A 459 -2.57 -7.65 -2.56
C VAL A 459 -2.93 -9.11 -2.75
N ARG A 460 -2.24 -9.82 -3.64
CA ARG A 460 -2.39 -11.28 -3.69
C ARG A 460 -1.68 -11.89 -2.49
N GLY A 461 -2.44 -12.13 -1.44
CA GLY A 461 -1.97 -12.64 -0.15
C GLY A 461 -1.70 -14.14 -0.15
N ALA A 462 -1.29 -14.65 1.01
CA ALA A 462 -1.06 -16.08 1.22
C ALA A 462 -2.31 -16.92 0.94
N GLU A 463 -3.52 -16.36 1.03
CA GLU A 463 -4.75 -17.05 0.64
C GLU A 463 -4.72 -17.59 -0.78
N CYS A 464 -4.00 -16.95 -1.70
CA CYS A 464 -3.88 -17.43 -3.07
C CYS A 464 -3.22 -18.82 -3.12
N SER A 465 -2.48 -19.23 -2.09
CA SER A 465 -1.98 -20.60 -1.97
C SER A 465 -3.07 -21.66 -1.85
N LYS A 466 -4.32 -21.30 -1.59
CA LYS A 466 -5.47 -22.22 -1.62
C LYS A 466 -5.90 -22.57 -3.05
N TRP A 467 -5.75 -21.66 -4.02
CA TRP A 467 -6.34 -21.85 -5.36
C TRP A 467 -5.43 -21.55 -6.57
N ASP A 468 -4.25 -20.94 -6.41
CA ASP A 468 -3.33 -20.70 -7.54
C ASP A 468 -1.84 -20.54 -7.18
N TYR A 469 -1.03 -20.17 -8.17
CA TYR A 469 0.45 -20.15 -8.13
C TYR A 469 1.06 -18.75 -8.03
N SER A 470 0.24 -17.71 -7.90
CA SER A 470 0.67 -16.32 -8.10
C SER A 470 1.33 -15.68 -6.87
N ALA A 471 0.96 -16.09 -5.66
CA ALA A 471 1.63 -15.70 -4.41
C ALA A 471 2.90 -16.54 -4.24
N ASN A 472 3.97 -16.12 -4.91
CA ASN A 472 5.25 -16.81 -4.98
C ASN A 472 6.42 -15.85 -4.68
N PRO A 473 7.64 -16.37 -4.43
CA PRO A 473 8.83 -15.57 -4.13
C PRO A 473 9.16 -14.42 -5.11
N ASP A 474 8.82 -14.51 -6.41
CA ASP A 474 8.98 -13.37 -7.32
C ASP A 474 7.97 -12.27 -6.97
N HIS A 475 6.71 -12.63 -6.70
CA HIS A 475 5.67 -11.70 -6.25
C HIS A 475 6.02 -11.04 -4.92
N HIS A 476 6.52 -11.82 -3.94
CA HIS A 476 6.90 -11.33 -2.62
C HIS A 476 7.99 -10.26 -2.64
N LEU A 477 8.79 -10.21 -3.73
CA LEU A 477 9.84 -9.21 -3.95
C LEU A 477 9.45 -8.11 -4.92
N LEU A 478 8.22 -8.10 -5.41
CA LEU A 478 7.62 -6.95 -6.09
C LEU A 478 6.76 -6.12 -5.14
N ILE A 479 5.99 -6.79 -4.28
CA ILE A 479 5.05 -6.13 -3.35
C ILE A 479 5.71 -5.02 -2.50
N PRO A 480 6.88 -5.22 -1.84
CA PRO A 480 7.48 -4.22 -0.97
C PRO A 480 7.93 -2.95 -1.70
N PHE A 481 8.20 -3.07 -3.00
CA PHE A 481 8.71 -1.98 -3.84
C PHE A 481 7.60 -1.30 -4.64
N ILE A 482 6.37 -1.83 -4.61
CA ILE A 482 5.25 -1.34 -5.42
C ILE A 482 4.02 -1.16 -4.53
N ARG A 483 3.27 -2.22 -4.23
CA ARG A 483 2.03 -2.14 -3.43
C ARG A 483 2.26 -1.60 -2.01
N MET A 484 3.37 -1.92 -1.36
CA MET A 484 3.64 -1.46 0.02
C MET A 484 4.01 0.03 0.10
N LEU A 485 4.41 0.66 -1.02
CA LEU A 485 4.60 2.12 -1.07
C LEU A 485 3.30 2.87 -0.74
N ALA A 486 2.17 2.28 -1.11
CA ALA A 486 0.83 2.82 -0.90
C ALA A 486 0.45 2.87 0.61
N GLY A 487 0.96 1.92 1.38
CA GLY A 487 0.63 1.76 2.79
C GLY A 487 0.74 0.31 3.25
N PRO A 488 0.42 0.06 4.53
CA PRO A 488 0.53 -1.27 5.12
C PRO A 488 -0.37 -2.27 4.42
N MET A 489 -0.07 -3.55 4.62
CA MET A 489 -0.78 -4.63 3.98
C MET A 489 -1.02 -5.85 4.87
N ASP A 490 -2.18 -6.49 4.68
CA ASP A 490 -2.50 -7.77 5.28
C ASP A 490 -2.22 -8.92 4.30
N TYR A 491 -0.95 -9.25 4.10
CA TYR A 491 -0.54 -10.38 3.25
C TYR A 491 -0.88 -11.74 3.86
N THR A 492 -1.02 -11.81 5.19
CA THR A 492 -1.24 -13.03 5.99
C THR A 492 -0.08 -14.07 5.96
N PRO A 493 1.15 -13.69 6.35
CA PRO A 493 2.31 -14.60 6.30
C PRO A 493 2.27 -15.66 7.42
N GLY A 494 3.31 -16.49 7.45
CA GLY A 494 3.63 -17.34 8.59
C GLY A 494 3.29 -18.80 8.38
N SER A 495 3.15 -19.25 7.15
CA SER A 495 2.94 -20.67 6.87
C SER A 495 4.11 -21.50 7.38
N MET A 496 3.79 -22.58 8.10
CA MET A 496 4.74 -23.58 8.55
C MET A 496 4.79 -24.79 7.60
N ARG A 497 3.92 -24.83 6.60
CA ARG A 497 4.04 -25.76 5.47
C ARG A 497 4.62 -25.01 4.29
N ASN A 498 5.84 -25.34 3.89
CA ASN A 498 6.55 -24.64 2.84
C ASN A 498 6.93 -25.61 1.72
N SER A 499 6.77 -25.16 0.47
CA SER A 499 7.00 -25.98 -0.72
C SER A 499 7.94 -25.29 -1.69
N SER A 500 8.81 -26.08 -2.33
CA SER A 500 9.61 -25.63 -3.45
C SER A 500 8.70 -25.30 -4.65
N LYS A 501 9.26 -24.62 -5.66
CA LYS A 501 8.53 -24.30 -6.89
C LYS A 501 7.95 -25.54 -7.58
N GLU A 502 8.66 -26.66 -7.51
CA GLU A 502 8.32 -27.91 -8.18
C GLU A 502 7.29 -28.74 -7.41
N THR A 503 7.20 -28.56 -6.09
CA THR A 503 6.37 -29.38 -5.20
C THR A 503 5.08 -28.68 -4.78
N PHE A 504 5.03 -27.35 -4.88
CA PHE A 504 3.86 -26.58 -4.52
C PHE A 504 2.63 -26.94 -5.38
N LYS A 505 1.50 -27.07 -4.69
CA LYS A 505 0.17 -27.24 -5.30
C LYS A 505 -0.85 -26.50 -4.44
N PRO A 506 -1.79 -25.77 -5.05
CA PRO A 506 -2.89 -25.17 -4.31
C PRO A 506 -3.78 -26.23 -3.65
N VAL A 507 -4.27 -25.94 -2.45
CA VAL A 507 -5.15 -26.83 -1.68
C VAL A 507 -6.35 -26.05 -1.12
N ASP A 508 -7.54 -26.38 -1.63
CA ASP A 508 -8.82 -25.91 -1.10
C ASP A 508 -9.93 -26.97 -1.34
N PRO A 509 -10.69 -27.38 -0.31
CA PRO A 509 -10.43 -27.14 1.11
C PRO A 509 -9.25 -27.97 1.63
N GLY A 510 -8.57 -27.50 2.67
CA GLY A 510 -7.58 -28.27 3.40
C GLY A 510 -6.48 -27.45 4.07
N LEU A 511 -5.29 -28.04 4.11
CA LEU A 511 -4.09 -27.48 4.71
C LEU A 511 -3.16 -27.00 3.59
N PRO A 512 -3.26 -25.74 3.14
CA PRO A 512 -2.33 -25.21 2.15
C PRO A 512 -0.90 -25.16 2.69
N SER A 513 0.04 -25.08 1.76
CA SER A 513 1.44 -24.70 1.98
C SER A 513 1.71 -23.39 1.24
N THR A 514 2.82 -22.70 1.53
CA THR A 514 3.25 -21.55 0.74
C THR A 514 4.45 -21.89 -0.15
N GLN A 515 4.65 -21.11 -1.20
CA GLN A 515 5.81 -21.22 -2.08
C GLN A 515 7.03 -20.51 -1.48
N GLY A 516 8.19 -21.18 -1.52
CA GLY A 516 9.43 -20.70 -0.91
C GLY A 516 9.75 -21.45 0.37
N THR A 517 10.77 -20.99 1.11
CA THR A 517 11.23 -21.66 2.32
C THR A 517 10.58 -21.14 3.60
N ARG A 518 10.72 -21.90 4.69
CA ARG A 518 10.36 -21.48 6.05
C ARG A 518 10.93 -20.10 6.40
N CYS A 519 12.22 -19.89 6.15
CA CYS A 519 12.88 -18.62 6.50
C CYS A 519 12.45 -17.46 5.60
N HIS A 520 11.97 -17.72 4.38
CA HIS A 520 11.32 -16.72 3.54
C HIS A 520 10.02 -16.20 4.18
N GLU A 521 9.16 -17.11 4.66
CA GLU A 521 7.93 -16.75 5.40
C GLU A 521 8.24 -15.94 6.66
N LEU A 522 9.22 -16.36 7.45
CA LEU A 522 9.60 -15.63 8.67
C LEU A 522 10.12 -14.23 8.35
N ALA A 523 10.84 -14.06 7.25
CA ALA A 523 11.39 -12.76 6.84
C ALA A 523 10.29 -11.73 6.49
N MET A 524 9.09 -12.18 6.11
CA MET A 524 7.95 -11.29 5.86
C MET A 524 7.55 -10.49 7.09
N PHE A 525 7.65 -11.06 8.31
CA PHE A 525 7.36 -10.33 9.56
C PHE A 525 8.32 -9.17 9.83
N VAL A 526 9.47 -9.13 9.15
CA VAL A 526 10.42 -8.00 9.21
C VAL A 526 10.25 -7.09 8.00
N ILE A 527 10.12 -7.64 6.79
CA ILE A 527 10.13 -6.86 5.55
C ILE A 527 8.79 -6.20 5.27
N PHE A 528 7.67 -6.91 5.48
CA PHE A 528 6.33 -6.38 5.20
C PHE A 528 5.87 -5.44 6.32
N ASP A 529 5.23 -4.33 5.92
CA ASP A 529 4.65 -3.37 6.86
C ASP A 529 3.22 -3.79 7.19
N GLN A 530 3.03 -4.44 8.34
CA GLN A 530 1.76 -5.07 8.73
C GLN A 530 1.40 -4.76 10.19
N PRO A 531 0.83 -3.59 10.51
CA PRO A 531 0.49 -3.22 11.89
C PRO A 531 -0.39 -4.26 12.60
N LEU A 532 -1.25 -4.97 11.87
CA LEU A 532 -1.92 -6.19 12.31
C LEU A 532 -1.44 -7.39 11.49
N ALA A 533 -0.41 -8.10 11.93
CA ALA A 533 0.11 -9.25 11.19
C ALA A 533 -0.65 -10.53 11.55
N MET A 534 -1.22 -11.22 10.56
CA MET A 534 -1.78 -12.55 10.79
C MET A 534 -0.66 -13.59 10.91
N LEU A 535 -0.92 -14.63 11.70
CA LEU A 535 -0.26 -15.91 11.64
C LEU A 535 -1.24 -16.86 10.95
N CYS A 536 -0.98 -17.19 9.68
CA CYS A 536 -1.94 -17.90 8.85
C CYS A 536 -2.05 -19.41 9.13
N ASP A 537 -1.10 -20.03 9.84
CA ASP A 537 -1.12 -21.47 10.06
C ASP A 537 -1.84 -21.89 11.36
N SER A 538 -2.09 -23.18 11.50
CA SER A 538 -2.68 -23.79 12.67
C SER A 538 -1.74 -23.74 13.89
N PRO A 539 -2.29 -23.49 15.10
CA PRO A 539 -1.56 -23.65 16.36
C PRO A 539 -0.74 -24.94 16.46
N VAL A 540 -1.32 -26.09 16.09
CA VAL A 540 -0.67 -27.40 16.17
C VAL A 540 0.53 -27.54 15.25
N GLU A 541 0.58 -26.76 14.17
CA GLU A 541 1.75 -26.72 13.29
C GLU A 541 2.85 -25.84 13.89
N TYR A 542 2.50 -24.69 14.46
CA TYR A 542 3.46 -23.81 15.12
C TYR A 542 4.11 -24.47 16.35
N GLU A 543 3.34 -25.21 17.16
CA GLU A 543 3.80 -25.88 18.38
C GLU A 543 4.94 -26.89 18.14
N LYS A 544 5.10 -27.38 16.90
CA LYS A 544 6.23 -28.24 16.51
C LYS A 544 7.57 -27.51 16.48
N TYR A 545 7.57 -26.18 16.43
CA TYR A 545 8.75 -25.32 16.22
C TYR A 545 8.87 -24.25 17.32
N PRO A 546 9.23 -24.63 18.56
CA PRO A 546 9.26 -23.71 19.71
C PRO A 546 10.23 -22.53 19.54
N ASP A 547 11.34 -22.74 18.83
CA ASP A 547 12.31 -21.70 18.49
C ASP A 547 11.73 -20.70 17.47
N VAL A 548 10.92 -21.14 16.51
CA VAL A 548 10.20 -20.25 15.59
C VAL A 548 9.11 -19.47 16.32
N LEU A 549 8.34 -20.12 17.21
CA LEU A 549 7.36 -19.45 18.06
C LEU A 549 7.99 -18.36 18.92
N LYS A 550 9.19 -18.61 19.47
CA LYS A 550 9.95 -17.59 20.21
C LYS A 550 10.29 -16.38 19.33
N PHE A 551 10.66 -16.59 18.07
CA PHE A 551 10.88 -15.49 17.12
C PHE A 551 9.58 -14.75 16.82
N LEU A 552 8.50 -15.46 16.46
CA LEU A 552 7.21 -14.87 16.11
C LEU A 552 6.59 -14.11 17.29
N SER A 553 6.78 -14.58 18.52
CA SER A 553 6.37 -13.88 19.73
C SER A 553 7.17 -12.58 19.94
N ALA A 554 8.48 -12.61 19.66
CA ALA A 554 9.37 -11.49 19.90
C ALA A 554 9.34 -10.40 18.82
N VAL A 555 9.12 -10.76 17.55
CA VAL A 555 9.11 -9.80 16.44
C VAL A 555 7.89 -8.87 16.55
N PRO A 556 8.09 -7.53 16.61
CA PRO A 556 7.00 -6.59 16.68
C PRO A 556 6.41 -6.33 15.29
N THR A 557 5.20 -5.79 15.24
CA THR A 557 4.59 -5.31 13.99
C THR A 557 4.85 -3.82 13.72
N VAL A 558 5.57 -3.17 14.64
CA VAL A 558 5.95 -1.76 14.58
C VAL A 558 7.40 -1.59 15.00
N PHE A 559 8.07 -0.60 14.41
CA PHE A 559 9.50 -0.38 14.58
C PHE A 559 9.79 1.11 14.77
N ASP A 560 10.82 1.39 15.56
CA ASP A 560 11.32 2.73 15.80
C ASP A 560 12.18 3.23 14.64
N GLU A 561 12.82 2.32 13.91
CA GLU A 561 13.84 2.62 12.91
C GLU A 561 13.98 1.50 11.88
N THR A 562 14.13 1.87 10.61
CA THR A 562 14.39 0.93 9.51
C THR A 562 15.69 1.24 8.77
N ARG A 563 16.52 0.22 8.58
CA ARG A 563 17.75 0.25 7.79
C ARG A 563 17.66 -0.77 6.66
N VAL A 564 17.54 -0.28 5.43
CA VAL A 564 17.63 -1.12 4.24
C VAL A 564 19.10 -1.33 3.93
N LEU A 565 19.60 -2.55 4.12
CA LEU A 565 21.01 -2.85 4.00
C LEU A 565 21.38 -3.12 2.54
N ASP A 566 20.57 -3.92 1.86
CA ASP A 566 20.74 -4.25 0.45
C ASP A 566 19.38 -4.64 -0.16
N ALA A 567 19.14 -4.30 -1.42
CA ALA A 567 17.88 -4.59 -2.09
C ALA A 567 17.98 -4.45 -3.61
N GLN A 568 17.20 -5.25 -4.32
CA GLN A 568 16.94 -5.09 -5.74
C GLN A 568 15.49 -5.51 -6.03
N VAL A 569 14.73 -4.63 -6.70
CA VAL A 569 13.32 -4.83 -7.04
C VAL A 569 13.13 -6.18 -7.77
N GLY A 570 12.22 -7.01 -7.26
CA GLY A 570 11.90 -8.32 -7.84
C GLY A 570 12.98 -9.39 -7.65
N ALA A 571 14.09 -9.08 -6.98
CA ALA A 571 15.24 -9.98 -6.87
C ALA A 571 15.60 -10.38 -5.44
N TYR A 572 15.76 -9.41 -4.54
CA TYR A 572 16.02 -9.67 -3.12
C TYR A 572 15.80 -8.42 -2.24
N ALA A 573 15.64 -8.63 -0.95
CA ALA A 573 15.61 -7.57 0.07
C ALA A 573 16.32 -8.02 1.34
N LEU A 574 17.12 -7.14 1.94
CA LEU A 574 17.78 -7.33 3.23
C LEU A 574 17.60 -6.06 4.07
N MET A 575 16.90 -6.19 5.19
CA MET A 575 16.55 -5.07 6.05
C MET A 575 16.82 -5.39 7.52
N ALA A 576 17.27 -4.40 8.28
CA ALA A 576 17.33 -4.42 9.73
C ALA A 576 16.35 -3.38 10.29
N LYS A 577 15.46 -3.79 11.20
CA LYS A 577 14.52 -2.91 11.88
C LYS A 577 14.74 -2.96 13.39
N ARG A 578 14.69 -1.81 14.05
CA ARG A 578 14.86 -1.69 15.50
C ARG A 578 13.53 -1.45 16.19
N TYR A 579 13.32 -2.12 17.31
CA TYR A 579 12.26 -1.80 18.25
C TYR A 579 12.84 -1.76 19.65
N GLN A 580 12.77 -0.60 20.30
CA GLN A 580 13.45 -0.33 21.56
C GLN A 580 14.97 -0.63 21.42
N ASN A 581 15.50 -1.54 22.23
CA ASN A 581 16.91 -1.97 22.20
C ASN A 581 17.16 -3.25 21.39
N LYS A 582 16.13 -3.81 20.74
CA LYS A 582 16.20 -5.05 19.97
C LYS A 582 16.24 -4.76 18.48
N TRP A 583 16.98 -5.57 17.74
CA TRP A 583 17.04 -5.51 16.28
C TRP A 583 16.52 -6.81 15.66
N PHE A 584 15.85 -6.65 14.53
CA PHE A 584 15.33 -7.75 13.72
C PHE A 584 15.84 -7.60 12.30
N VAL A 585 16.42 -8.66 11.76
CA VAL A 585 16.88 -8.70 10.37
C VAL A 585 16.00 -9.66 9.60
N GLY A 586 15.59 -9.27 8.39
CA GLY A 586 14.88 -10.12 7.45
C GLY A 586 15.57 -10.07 6.09
N ALA A 587 15.71 -11.23 5.46
CA ALA A 587 16.24 -11.40 4.12
C ALA A 587 15.31 -12.29 3.29
N MET A 588 15.04 -11.90 2.05
CA MET A 588 14.31 -12.71 1.07
C MET A 588 15.02 -12.67 -0.27
N THR A 589 15.05 -13.80 -1.00
CA THR A 589 15.43 -13.86 -2.41
C THR A 589 14.30 -14.45 -3.24
N ASN A 590 14.33 -14.16 -4.54
CA ASN A 590 13.38 -14.70 -5.51
C ASN A 590 13.73 -16.16 -5.85
N TRP A 591 13.24 -16.70 -6.97
CA TRP A 591 13.59 -18.09 -7.33
C TRP A 591 15.07 -18.34 -7.68
N ASN A 592 15.91 -17.30 -7.66
CA ASN A 592 17.36 -17.45 -7.79
C ASN A 592 18.01 -17.52 -6.40
N GLU A 593 18.83 -18.56 -6.21
CA GLU A 593 19.71 -18.66 -5.05
C GLU A 593 20.69 -17.48 -5.00
N ARG A 594 21.05 -17.08 -3.79
CA ARG A 594 21.86 -15.87 -3.58
C ARG A 594 22.69 -16.01 -2.32
N THR A 595 23.79 -15.28 -2.25
CA THR A 595 24.48 -15.04 -0.98
C THR A 595 24.55 -13.54 -0.77
N LEU A 596 23.89 -13.07 0.29
CA LEU A 596 23.96 -11.67 0.71
C LEU A 596 25.04 -11.49 1.77
N GLN A 597 25.52 -10.26 1.96
CA GLN A 597 26.41 -9.92 3.07
C GLN A 597 25.63 -9.16 4.14
N LEU A 598 25.51 -9.75 5.32
CA LEU A 598 24.95 -9.07 6.48
C LEU A 598 26.07 -8.37 7.25
N ASP A 599 26.08 -7.03 7.13
CA ASP A 599 26.99 -6.14 7.84
C ASP A 599 26.27 -5.56 9.08
N PHE A 600 26.78 -5.86 10.27
CA PHE A 600 26.17 -5.46 11.54
C PHE A 600 26.50 -4.03 11.97
N SER A 601 27.07 -3.20 11.10
CA SER A 601 27.43 -1.80 11.38
C SER A 601 26.24 -0.88 11.76
N PHE A 602 25.00 -1.33 11.58
CA PHE A 602 23.81 -0.65 12.11
C PHE A 602 23.68 -0.76 13.64
N LEU A 603 24.38 -1.72 14.27
CA LEU A 603 24.39 -1.87 15.72
C LEU A 603 25.22 -0.75 16.37
N PRO A 604 24.77 -0.23 17.54
CA PRO A 604 25.58 0.68 18.34
C PRO A 604 26.97 0.11 18.66
N ALA A 605 28.01 0.90 18.41
CA ALA A 605 29.41 0.53 18.65
C ALA A 605 29.72 0.30 20.14
N GLY A 606 30.74 -0.54 20.41
CA GLY A 606 31.23 -0.81 21.76
C GLY A 606 30.36 -1.77 22.59
N LYS A 607 29.39 -2.44 21.97
CA LYS A 607 28.52 -3.44 22.59
C LYS A 607 28.60 -4.77 21.85
N ASN A 608 28.45 -5.85 22.60
CA ASN A 608 28.21 -7.18 22.04
C ASN A 608 26.71 -7.51 22.09
N TYR A 609 26.27 -8.31 21.13
CA TYR A 609 24.88 -8.69 20.96
C TYR A 609 24.80 -10.18 20.70
N GLN A 610 23.79 -10.82 21.28
CA GLN A 610 23.42 -12.18 20.97
C GLN A 610 22.44 -12.19 19.81
N VAL A 611 22.76 -12.97 18.78
CA VAL A 611 21.93 -13.17 17.60
C VAL A 611 21.35 -14.56 17.63
N ASN A 612 20.03 -14.66 17.51
CA ASN A 612 19.31 -15.89 17.17
C ASN A 612 19.08 -15.87 15.66
N LEU A 613 19.80 -16.68 14.91
CA LEU A 613 19.81 -16.68 13.44
C LEU A 613 19.11 -17.92 12.90
N TYR A 614 18.18 -17.71 11.97
CA TYR A 614 17.44 -18.73 11.25
C TYR A 614 17.77 -18.60 9.77
N THR A 615 18.32 -19.65 9.16
CA THR A 615 18.69 -19.67 7.73
C THR A 615 18.13 -20.89 7.04
N ASP A 616 17.97 -20.81 5.72
CA ASP A 616 17.58 -21.97 4.90
C ASP A 616 18.52 -23.17 5.11
N ALA A 617 17.97 -24.38 5.14
CA ALA A 617 18.72 -25.64 5.05
C ALA A 617 18.78 -26.20 3.61
N GLY A 618 18.40 -25.38 2.62
CA GLY A 618 18.20 -25.76 1.23
C GLY A 618 16.78 -25.48 0.76
N SER A 619 16.43 -25.92 -0.46
CA SER A 619 15.07 -25.76 -1.03
C SER A 619 14.37 -27.08 -1.37
N THR A 620 15.06 -28.23 -1.26
CA THR A 620 14.47 -29.56 -1.55
C THR A 620 13.37 -29.91 -0.55
N ASN A 621 13.64 -29.74 0.74
CA ASN A 621 12.61 -29.72 1.77
C ASN A 621 12.49 -28.28 2.28
N ALA A 622 11.58 -27.52 1.67
CA ALA A 622 11.51 -26.07 1.88
C ALA A 622 11.09 -25.68 3.31
N SER A 623 10.58 -26.62 4.11
CA SER A 623 10.25 -26.40 5.52
C SER A 623 11.46 -26.53 6.45
N ASP A 624 12.58 -27.12 5.99
CA ASP A 624 13.79 -27.30 6.79
C ASP A 624 14.58 -25.98 6.91
N TYR A 625 15.12 -25.75 8.10
CA TYR A 625 15.92 -24.58 8.41
C TYR A 625 17.00 -24.92 9.44
N HIS A 626 18.00 -24.05 9.54
CA HIS A 626 19.00 -24.08 10.60
C HIS A 626 18.73 -22.97 11.60
N TYR A 627 18.86 -23.30 12.89
CA TYR A 627 18.81 -22.35 13.99
C TYR A 627 20.16 -22.36 14.71
N GLN A 628 20.74 -21.19 14.92
CA GLN A 628 21.96 -21.03 15.69
C GLN A 628 21.98 -19.73 16.48
N THR A 629 22.74 -19.73 17.59
CA THR A 629 23.02 -18.54 18.37
C THR A 629 24.48 -18.11 18.21
N MET A 630 24.74 -16.82 18.05
CA MET A 630 26.11 -16.30 17.95
C MET A 630 26.26 -14.91 18.56
N SER A 631 27.45 -14.59 19.05
CA SER A 631 27.82 -13.25 19.52
C SER A 631 28.35 -12.40 18.36
N VAL A 632 27.87 -11.16 18.25
CA VAL A 632 28.28 -10.21 17.21
C VAL A 632 28.49 -8.82 17.80
N ASN A 633 29.16 -7.96 17.03
CA ASN A 633 29.29 -6.53 17.31
C ASN A 633 29.14 -5.72 16.01
N SER A 634 29.27 -4.40 16.11
CA SER A 634 29.14 -3.48 14.96
C SER A 634 30.20 -3.67 13.87
N GLN A 635 31.27 -4.45 14.12
CA GLN A 635 32.29 -4.78 13.11
C GLN A 635 32.06 -6.15 12.45
N THR A 636 31.14 -6.96 12.97
CA THR A 636 30.88 -8.29 12.45
C THR A 636 30.25 -8.23 11.07
N LYS A 637 30.70 -9.12 10.17
CA LYS A 637 30.12 -9.32 8.84
C LYS A 637 29.99 -10.81 8.60
N ILE A 638 28.83 -11.26 8.14
CA ILE A 638 28.61 -12.66 7.80
C ILE A 638 28.04 -12.80 6.38
N LYS A 639 28.33 -13.93 5.75
CA LYS A 639 27.65 -14.34 4.52
C LYS A 639 26.33 -15.00 4.88
N LEU A 640 25.29 -14.67 4.13
CA LEU A 640 23.94 -15.16 4.33
C LEU A 640 23.49 -15.87 3.05
N PRO A 641 23.71 -17.19 2.93
CA PRO A 641 23.22 -17.97 1.81
C PRO A 641 21.70 -18.08 1.89
N LEU A 642 21.02 -17.81 0.77
CA LEU A 642 19.59 -17.89 0.60
C LEU A 642 19.31 -18.91 -0.50
N ALA A 643 18.49 -19.91 -0.20
CA ALA A 643 18.05 -20.92 -1.16
C ALA A 643 17.12 -20.30 -2.21
N LYS A 644 16.72 -21.07 -3.23
CA LYS A 644 15.71 -20.62 -4.22
C LYS A 644 14.38 -20.38 -3.52
N GLY A 645 13.83 -19.17 -3.67
CA GLY A 645 12.64 -18.75 -2.92
C GLY A 645 12.90 -18.69 -1.41
N GLY A 646 14.17 -18.49 -1.03
CA GLY A 646 14.66 -18.62 0.32
C GLY A 646 14.68 -17.31 1.10
N GLY A 647 15.15 -17.41 2.34
CA GLY A 647 15.23 -16.29 3.26
C GLY A 647 16.06 -16.57 4.49
N ALA A 648 16.12 -15.57 5.36
CA ALA A 648 16.73 -15.67 6.67
C ALA A 648 16.17 -14.61 7.61
N VAL A 649 16.12 -14.92 8.90
CA VAL A 649 15.78 -13.95 9.94
C VAL A 649 16.77 -13.98 11.08
N ALA A 650 16.98 -12.82 11.69
CA ALA A 650 17.78 -12.70 12.90
C ALA A 650 17.03 -11.91 13.96
N TYR A 651 17.00 -12.42 15.20
CA TYR A 651 16.59 -11.68 16.37
C TYR A 651 17.82 -11.36 17.24
N ILE A 652 18.10 -10.08 17.38
CA ILE A 652 19.33 -9.55 17.98
C ILE A 652 18.98 -8.79 19.26
N ASN A 653 19.61 -9.18 20.37
CA ASN A 653 19.46 -8.52 21.66
C ASN A 653 20.84 -8.23 22.28
N ILE A 654 20.90 -7.24 23.15
CA ILE A 654 22.12 -6.93 23.93
C ILE A 654 22.45 -8.12 24.83
N GLU A 655 23.72 -8.51 24.88
CA GLU A 655 24.24 -9.52 25.82
C GLU A 655 24.24 -9.06 27.28
#